data_AF-A0A928E3S9-F1
#
_entry.id   AF-A0A928E3S9-F1
#
_cell.length_a   1.000
_cell.length_b   1.000
_cell.length_c   1.000
_cell.angle_alpha   90.00
_cell.angle_beta   90.00
_cell.angle_gamma   90.00
#
_symmetry.space_group_name_H-M   'P 1'
#
loop_
_entity.id
_entity.type
_entity.pdbx_description
1 polymer ?
#
loop_
_entity_poly.entity_id
_entity_poly.type
_entity_poly.pdbx_seq_one_letter_code
_entity_poly.pdbx_strand_id
1 'polypeptide(L)'
;MRKLFIVTKNELLRYFISPLAYVYLVSFLILNGAFAFYFAHFFERGQATLAPMFWYQPWLYLLFISGISMRLWAEEFKNKTIIQIMTMPISVQTLVWGKFLASWLFCLLALVLTFPFVITVNILGNPDNAVIIISYLASFVLAGCMLAISQTMSALTKNQVIALVLSVVANLVFFWSGIEFVLSFFRLFMPDYIIDTIASFSFLTHFASITVGVVELRDVLFFCSVIILFNFTTGLVVSFKTSGTASWLQSTNKSFYILAWVMLLLIFMGFNLLANNLTRGTQLDFSQDKLHTLNKDTIYVLQNLPEPVTAKLYFSNILEQRNPALRQMFDRVRSLLKQYKAKSNGRFDFRIYHPQSLDDIEDRAIADGVQPIPLIDINQNALFGLVISDTLQNKQVIDFLTPDRISSLEQDLTSKIYQLSNTKKTVAILTALPLNGDNTGENMILQPWEIVNRISQFYNVKFIKGPQDFEQRPDVLMIVHPQPMSKEMLAAVKKYSQNYGNILLLLDSAAEATRLYSSANYPFVPSVLEELSQVWGIKFYDEYIIADLDNSITVDATSNYKNNPAYTQDIIQFKLKKENFNPSHPISKNLNSMLFSSAAVVLPIEGADIDFIPLLQASSISSLMPNKVVYDGLNPRQVLTYFKPDKNPKILAASVHGKSAKNQFNMIVVGDTDFIYNDFWAKSEMIMDKNHFVDLFDNADFILNSLDYLTNNTDLLNLRGKTASNREFVDIERLRKLNMFEYKLKEEEIFNKIEKVKTQLQEIWGKKDFEERENFTSDELAIISSIRKNLEDLRKQLSTIRSKAHQDIEQIGMKIKFINIFAVPLILTLILLITTLLKKRKTAKAKFNFDVNKPLLKLVGLAIIILLSGIVSVYVFNQSDIQKYEGKPVFTDLTNNINRIEKIKIKTHNNELEFVKNDKIWEFQNNNQLPVYQERIRSFLSALMEATFYEKKSDKAQNLGLFGLEPIQTPDSKNTRIELYTADNKLVQAFEVGKYDIDLGRGTKGAYIKFDNKFQVWLVDVDFIDLSDKISNWTYSDIWNLRFGRLESVNDNNNPEIIANVMKVILNTPFISTAKNLSDAKKVYTLKLMAENYNEVNIDFYRQEDKLWLKYEFLGHINSHHLQFFKKYVNGLFFEVSEDSLDLIKYAQKTE
;
A
#
# COMPACT_ATOMS: atom_id res chain seq x y z
N MET A 1 -40.64 -7.44 -42.79
CA MET A 1 -39.16 -7.25 -42.67
C MET A 1 -38.61 -6.12 -43.55
N ARG A 2 -38.85 -6.10 -44.87
CA ARG A 2 -38.32 -5.06 -45.79
C ARG A 2 -38.68 -3.61 -45.37
N LYS A 3 -39.93 -3.34 -44.95
CA LYS A 3 -40.36 -2.01 -44.50
C LYS A 3 -39.66 -1.54 -43.21
N LEU A 4 -39.46 -2.43 -42.23
CA LEU A 4 -38.78 -2.12 -40.96
C LEU A 4 -37.33 -1.68 -41.20
N PHE A 5 -36.58 -2.46 -41.99
CA PHE A 5 -35.20 -2.14 -42.33
C PHE A 5 -35.07 -0.78 -43.05
N ILE A 6 -36.01 -0.45 -43.94
CA ILE A 6 -36.04 0.85 -44.63
C ILE A 6 -36.21 1.99 -43.63
N VAL A 7 -37.15 1.86 -42.68
CA VAL A 7 -37.36 2.88 -41.63
C VAL A 7 -36.12 3.01 -40.75
N THR A 8 -35.57 1.90 -40.25
CA THR A 8 -34.37 1.89 -39.41
C THR A 8 -33.18 2.55 -40.13
N LYS A 9 -32.93 2.19 -41.39
CA LYS A 9 -31.86 2.79 -42.19
C LYS A 9 -32.05 4.30 -42.35
N ASN A 10 -33.28 4.72 -42.65
CA ASN A 10 -33.59 6.15 -42.83
C ASN A 10 -33.39 6.95 -41.54
N GLU A 11 -33.90 6.44 -40.41
CA GLU A 11 -33.74 7.08 -39.11
C GLU A 11 -32.27 7.11 -38.66
N LEU A 12 -31.53 6.01 -38.85
CA LEU A 12 -30.10 5.96 -38.54
C LEU A 12 -29.31 6.99 -39.37
N LEU A 13 -29.58 7.11 -40.66
CA LEU A 13 -28.96 8.14 -41.51
C LEU A 13 -29.31 9.56 -41.03
N ARG A 14 -30.55 9.77 -40.55
CA ARG A 14 -31.00 11.07 -40.01
C ARG A 14 -30.18 11.53 -38.81
N TYR A 15 -29.68 10.60 -37.98
CA TYR A 15 -28.74 10.93 -36.89
C TYR A 15 -27.46 11.57 -37.45
N PHE A 16 -26.82 10.96 -38.46
CA PHE A 16 -25.53 11.43 -39.01
C PHE A 16 -25.63 12.61 -39.98
N ILE A 17 -26.84 12.98 -40.41
CA ILE A 17 -27.07 14.23 -41.17
C ILE A 17 -26.95 15.44 -40.23
N SER A 18 -27.35 15.30 -38.97
CA SER A 18 -27.26 16.36 -37.96
C SER A 18 -25.89 16.35 -37.27
N PRO A 19 -25.24 17.52 -37.07
CA PRO A 19 -24.01 17.61 -36.27
C PRO A 19 -24.19 17.11 -34.83
N LEU A 20 -25.43 17.12 -34.33
CA LEU A 20 -25.76 16.75 -32.96
C LEU A 20 -25.34 15.31 -32.61
N ALA A 21 -25.45 14.36 -33.54
CA ALA A 21 -25.06 12.98 -33.28
C ALA A 21 -23.55 12.83 -32.99
N TYR A 22 -22.70 13.58 -33.72
CA TYR A 22 -21.26 13.59 -33.48
C TYR A 22 -20.92 14.22 -32.14
N VAL A 23 -21.61 15.31 -31.76
CA VAL A 23 -21.46 15.93 -30.43
C VAL A 23 -21.83 14.95 -29.33
N TYR A 24 -22.93 14.19 -29.49
CA TYR A 24 -23.32 13.15 -28.54
C TYR A 24 -22.27 12.04 -28.42
N LEU A 25 -21.75 11.52 -29.53
CA LEU A 25 -20.70 10.49 -29.52
C LEU A 25 -19.42 11.00 -28.84
N VAL A 26 -18.95 12.19 -29.20
CA VAL A 26 -17.77 12.82 -28.61
C VAL A 26 -17.95 13.02 -27.11
N SER A 27 -19.07 13.61 -26.68
CA SER A 27 -19.36 13.81 -25.26
C SER A 27 -19.47 12.49 -24.50
N PHE A 28 -20.12 11.47 -25.08
CA PHE A 28 -20.23 10.14 -24.46
C PHE A 28 -18.86 9.50 -24.26
N LEU A 29 -18.00 9.51 -25.28
CA LEU A 29 -16.66 8.91 -25.20
C LEU A 29 -15.76 9.64 -24.19
N ILE A 30 -15.77 10.98 -24.20
CA ILE A 30 -14.99 11.77 -23.24
C ILE A 30 -15.47 11.50 -21.80
N LEU A 31 -16.78 11.52 -21.56
CA LEU A 31 -17.34 11.27 -20.23
C LEU A 31 -17.13 9.82 -19.78
N ASN A 32 -17.29 8.84 -20.68
CA ASN A 32 -17.01 7.44 -20.39
C ASN A 32 -15.55 7.23 -19.99
N GLY A 33 -14.62 7.80 -20.76
CA GLY A 33 -13.21 7.74 -20.41
C GLY A 33 -12.86 8.51 -19.14
N ALA A 34 -13.48 9.66 -18.91
CA ALA A 34 -13.27 10.43 -17.68
C ALA A 34 -13.77 9.68 -16.44
N PHE A 35 -14.94 9.03 -16.50
CA PHE A 35 -15.43 8.17 -15.41
C PHE A 35 -14.50 7.00 -15.16
N ALA A 36 -14.02 6.31 -16.19
CA ALA A 36 -13.09 5.19 -16.03
C ALA A 36 -11.77 5.62 -15.35
N PHE A 37 -11.13 6.71 -15.81
CA PHE A 37 -9.81 7.10 -15.30
C PHE A 37 -9.86 7.95 -14.01
N TYR A 38 -10.74 8.95 -13.92
CA TYR A 38 -10.73 9.89 -12.80
C TYR A 38 -11.61 9.48 -11.63
N PHE A 39 -12.76 8.84 -11.89
CA PHE A 39 -13.68 8.41 -10.83
C PHE A 39 -13.48 6.95 -10.44
N ALA A 40 -13.21 6.08 -11.41
CA ALA A 40 -13.01 4.65 -11.18
C ALA A 40 -11.54 4.28 -10.94
N HIS A 41 -10.60 5.21 -11.12
CA HIS A 41 -9.16 5.01 -10.91
C HIS A 41 -8.58 3.83 -11.72
N PHE A 42 -8.99 3.68 -12.99
CA PHE A 42 -8.62 2.54 -13.84
C PHE A 42 -7.11 2.27 -13.90
N PHE A 43 -6.27 3.32 -14.01
CA PHE A 43 -4.82 3.13 -14.12
C PHE A 43 -4.17 2.90 -12.75
N GLU A 44 -4.61 3.66 -11.75
CA GLU A 44 -4.04 3.68 -10.40
C GLU A 44 -4.35 2.39 -9.62
N ARG A 45 -5.46 1.70 -9.94
CA ARG A 45 -5.76 0.36 -9.40
C ARG A 45 -4.74 -0.71 -9.80
N GLY A 46 -3.98 -0.49 -10.88
CA GLY A 46 -2.97 -1.44 -11.33
C GLY A 46 -3.54 -2.78 -11.80
N GLN A 47 -4.83 -2.86 -12.15
CA GLN A 47 -5.49 -4.10 -12.52
C GLN A 47 -5.96 -4.12 -13.99
N ALA A 48 -5.65 -5.20 -14.70
CA ALA A 48 -6.07 -5.50 -16.05
C ALA A 48 -7.55 -5.94 -16.10
N THR A 49 -8.47 -5.03 -15.77
CA THR A 49 -9.93 -5.26 -15.86
C THR A 49 -10.68 -4.00 -16.29
N LEU A 50 -11.74 -4.17 -17.10
CA LEU A 50 -12.64 -3.08 -17.49
C LEU A 50 -13.85 -2.93 -16.56
N ALA A 51 -13.93 -3.71 -15.47
CA ALA A 51 -14.99 -3.57 -14.47
C ALA A 51 -15.17 -2.12 -13.95
N PRO A 52 -14.11 -1.32 -13.69
CA PRO A 52 -14.26 0.08 -13.27
C PRO A 52 -15.00 0.95 -14.30
N MET A 53 -14.80 0.71 -15.60
CA MET A 53 -15.53 1.41 -16.67
C MET A 53 -17.01 1.00 -16.68
N PHE A 54 -17.29 -0.31 -16.59
CA PHE A 54 -18.67 -0.82 -16.61
C PHE A 54 -19.47 -0.40 -15.38
N TRP A 55 -18.84 -0.23 -14.21
CA TRP A 55 -19.51 0.21 -12.98
C TRP A 55 -20.27 1.54 -13.16
N TYR A 56 -19.67 2.49 -13.88
CA TYR A 56 -20.27 3.80 -14.16
C TYR A 56 -21.12 3.84 -15.43
N GLN A 57 -21.11 2.77 -16.23
CA GLN A 57 -21.83 2.70 -17.50
C GLN A 57 -23.35 2.93 -17.36
N PRO A 58 -24.05 2.34 -16.37
CA PRO A 58 -25.47 2.59 -16.19
C PRO A 58 -25.80 4.03 -15.77
N TRP A 59 -24.95 4.64 -14.95
CA TRP A 59 -25.09 6.04 -14.52
C TRP A 59 -24.95 7.00 -15.69
N LEU A 60 -23.98 6.74 -16.58
CA LEU A 60 -23.85 7.44 -17.85
C LEU A 60 -25.11 7.29 -18.71
N TYR A 61 -25.64 6.07 -18.80
CA TYR A 61 -26.82 5.79 -19.62
C TYR A 61 -28.08 6.50 -19.14
N LEU A 62 -28.26 6.72 -17.84
CA LEU A 62 -29.40 7.49 -17.32
C LEU A 62 -29.51 8.86 -18.01
N LEU A 63 -28.39 9.54 -18.23
CA LEU A 63 -28.35 10.82 -18.91
C LEU A 63 -28.35 10.67 -20.44
N PHE A 64 -27.42 9.88 -20.99
CA PHE A 64 -27.17 9.83 -22.42
C PHE A 64 -28.28 9.16 -23.22
N ILE A 65 -28.82 8.05 -22.73
CA ILE A 65 -29.87 7.32 -23.45
C ILE A 65 -31.17 8.11 -23.41
N SER A 66 -31.49 8.73 -22.28
CA SER A 66 -32.60 9.66 -22.15
C SER A 66 -32.45 10.86 -23.10
N GLY A 67 -31.23 11.38 -23.29
CA GLY A 67 -30.94 12.45 -24.25
C GLY A 67 -31.08 12.02 -25.71
N ILE A 68 -30.67 10.79 -26.06
CA ILE A 68 -30.82 10.25 -27.42
C ILE A 68 -32.31 10.04 -27.77
N SER A 69 -33.12 9.60 -26.79
CA SER A 69 -34.52 9.26 -27.00
C SER A 69 -35.47 10.46 -26.95
N MET A 70 -35.10 11.55 -26.29
CA MET A 70 -36.02 12.66 -25.98
C MET A 70 -36.73 13.21 -27.22
N ARG A 71 -36.06 13.18 -28.38
CA ARG A 71 -36.56 13.68 -29.66
C ARG A 71 -37.35 12.68 -30.50
N LEU A 72 -37.29 11.37 -30.19
CA LEU A 72 -37.81 10.31 -31.06
C LEU A 72 -39.28 10.52 -31.44
N TRP A 73 -40.09 10.95 -30.48
CA TRP A 73 -41.53 11.20 -30.68
C TRP A 73 -41.95 12.61 -30.27
N ALA A 74 -41.38 13.18 -29.19
CA ALA A 74 -41.77 14.51 -28.71
C ALA A 74 -41.60 15.60 -29.78
N GLU A 75 -40.55 15.50 -30.60
CA GLU A 75 -40.30 16.45 -31.70
C GLU A 75 -41.34 16.30 -32.82
N GLU A 76 -41.70 15.07 -33.18
CA GLU A 76 -42.70 14.79 -34.21
C GLU A 76 -44.10 15.29 -33.80
N PHE A 77 -44.44 15.17 -32.51
CA PHE A 77 -45.67 15.72 -31.96
C PHE A 77 -45.66 17.25 -31.85
N LYS A 78 -44.50 17.86 -31.53
CA LYS A 78 -44.34 19.31 -31.46
C LYS A 78 -44.45 19.97 -32.83
N ASN A 79 -43.78 19.39 -33.82
CA ASN A 79 -43.70 19.91 -35.19
C ASN A 79 -44.87 19.48 -36.08
N LYS A 80 -45.81 18.67 -35.56
CA LYS A 80 -46.97 18.09 -36.26
C LYS A 80 -46.62 17.20 -37.48
N THR A 81 -45.35 16.85 -37.65
CA THR A 81 -44.86 15.91 -38.67
C THR A 81 -45.36 14.49 -38.44
N ILE A 82 -45.84 14.17 -37.23
CA ILE A 82 -46.52 12.91 -36.91
C ILE A 82 -47.68 12.59 -37.89
N ILE A 83 -48.42 13.59 -38.37
CA ILE A 83 -49.54 13.39 -39.30
C ILE A 83 -49.01 12.83 -40.63
N GLN A 84 -47.90 13.36 -41.13
CA GLN A 84 -47.28 12.93 -42.37
C GLN A 84 -46.72 11.51 -42.27
N ILE A 85 -46.16 11.14 -41.12
CA ILE A 85 -45.61 9.79 -40.91
C ILE A 85 -46.76 8.77 -40.82
N MET A 86 -47.90 9.15 -40.23
CA MET A 86 -49.06 8.27 -40.07
C MET A 86 -49.88 8.07 -41.34
N THR A 87 -49.76 8.95 -42.33
CA THR A 87 -50.40 8.77 -43.65
C THR A 87 -49.59 7.88 -44.60
N MET A 88 -48.34 7.54 -44.25
CA MET A 88 -47.55 6.59 -45.02
C MET A 88 -48.12 5.16 -44.90
N PRO A 89 -47.98 4.30 -45.93
CA PRO A 89 -48.47 2.91 -45.93
C PRO A 89 -47.57 1.98 -45.08
N ILE A 90 -47.31 2.38 -43.84
CA ILE A 90 -46.41 1.74 -42.87
C ILE A 90 -47.14 1.66 -41.53
N SER A 91 -47.08 0.51 -40.86
CA SER A 91 -47.74 0.34 -39.55
C SER A 91 -47.03 1.12 -38.44
N VAL A 92 -47.78 1.57 -37.43
CA VAL A 92 -47.23 2.23 -36.22
C VAL A 92 -46.14 1.37 -35.57
N GLN A 93 -46.36 0.06 -35.48
CA GLN A 93 -45.38 -0.88 -34.91
C GLN A 93 -44.07 -0.90 -35.72
N THR A 94 -44.14 -0.82 -37.05
CA THR A 94 -42.95 -0.73 -37.89
C THR A 94 -42.18 0.57 -37.64
N LEU A 95 -42.88 1.68 -37.38
CA LEU A 95 -42.25 2.97 -37.06
C LEU A 95 -41.61 2.96 -35.68
N VAL A 96 -42.30 2.42 -34.66
CA VAL A 96 -41.80 2.29 -33.29
C VAL A 96 -40.54 1.44 -33.25
N TRP A 97 -40.61 0.20 -33.75
CA TRP A 97 -39.43 -0.67 -33.81
C TRP A 97 -38.34 -0.12 -34.74
N GLY A 98 -38.73 0.56 -35.82
CA GLY A 98 -37.78 1.17 -36.75
C GLY A 98 -36.93 2.27 -36.10
N LYS A 99 -37.58 3.19 -35.38
CA LYS A 99 -36.95 4.26 -34.59
C LYS A 99 -36.13 3.69 -33.43
N PHE A 100 -36.69 2.74 -32.69
CA PHE A 100 -35.98 2.06 -31.60
C PHE A 100 -34.69 1.40 -32.08
N LEU A 101 -34.74 0.57 -33.12
CA LEU A 101 -33.56 -0.12 -33.66
C LEU A 101 -32.52 0.86 -34.19
N ALA A 102 -32.93 1.99 -34.78
CA ALA A 102 -31.99 3.01 -35.25
C ALA A 102 -31.23 3.65 -34.09
N SER A 103 -31.93 4.03 -33.02
CA SER A 103 -31.32 4.59 -31.82
C SER A 103 -30.49 3.53 -31.06
N TRP A 104 -30.92 2.27 -31.05
CA TRP A 104 -30.20 1.19 -30.39
C TRP A 104 -28.90 0.86 -31.12
N LEU A 105 -28.90 0.83 -32.46
CA LEU A 105 -27.68 0.73 -33.28
C LEU A 105 -26.77 1.94 -33.10
N PHE A 106 -27.31 3.13 -32.88
CA PHE A 106 -26.50 4.30 -32.53
C PHE A 106 -25.81 4.14 -31.17
N CYS A 107 -26.49 3.57 -30.16
CA CYS A 107 -25.87 3.20 -28.89
C CYS A 107 -24.79 2.11 -29.07
N LEU A 108 -25.02 1.11 -29.93
CA LEU A 108 -24.00 0.10 -30.28
C LEU A 108 -22.75 0.76 -30.85
N LEU A 109 -22.91 1.71 -31.78
CA LEU A 109 -21.79 2.45 -32.34
C LEU A 109 -21.02 3.20 -31.25
N ALA A 110 -21.73 3.88 -30.34
CA ALA A 110 -21.10 4.58 -29.21
C ALA A 110 -20.27 3.62 -28.32
N LEU A 111 -20.78 2.42 -28.06
CA LEU A 111 -20.06 1.37 -27.32
C LEU A 111 -18.84 0.84 -28.07
N VAL A 112 -18.99 0.49 -29.36
CA VAL A 112 -17.89 -0.03 -30.17
C VAL A 112 -16.75 0.98 -30.28
N LEU A 113 -17.04 2.28 -30.29
CA LEU A 113 -16.05 3.34 -30.31
C LEU A 113 -15.20 3.44 -29.02
N THR A 114 -15.55 2.69 -27.96
CA THR A 114 -14.72 2.54 -26.74
C THR A 114 -13.65 1.44 -26.86
N PHE A 115 -13.47 0.83 -28.04
CA PHE A 115 -12.47 -0.23 -28.27
C PHE A 115 -11.02 0.07 -27.81
N PRO A 116 -10.53 1.34 -27.74
CA PRO A 116 -9.18 1.58 -27.22
C PRO A 116 -8.97 1.03 -25.80
N PHE A 117 -10.03 0.95 -24.98
CA PHE A 117 -9.97 0.37 -23.64
C PHE A 117 -9.59 -1.11 -23.68
N VAL A 118 -10.21 -1.88 -24.59
CA VAL A 118 -9.94 -3.31 -24.79
C VAL A 118 -8.49 -3.53 -25.23
N ILE A 119 -7.99 -2.67 -26.13
CA ILE A 119 -6.59 -2.74 -26.58
C ILE A 119 -5.64 -2.42 -25.42
N THR A 120 -5.90 -1.33 -24.70
CA THR A 120 -5.07 -0.86 -23.58
C THR A 120 -4.93 -1.94 -22.51
N VAL A 121 -6.04 -2.54 -22.07
CA VAL A 121 -6.02 -3.51 -20.97
C VAL A 121 -5.29 -4.81 -21.36
N ASN A 122 -5.36 -5.24 -22.63
CA ASN A 122 -4.64 -6.41 -23.15
C ASN A 122 -3.15 -6.14 -23.39
N ILE A 123 -2.74 -4.88 -23.61
CA ILE A 123 -1.33 -4.52 -23.71
C ILE A 123 -0.68 -4.46 -22.33
N LEU A 124 -1.40 -3.97 -21.31
CA LEU A 124 -0.84 -3.74 -19.98
C LEU A 124 -0.81 -4.98 -19.08
N GLY A 125 -1.63 -6.00 -19.38
CA GLY A 125 -1.71 -7.22 -18.58
C GLY A 125 -2.56 -8.31 -19.27
N ASN A 126 -3.04 -9.28 -18.49
CA ASN A 126 -3.79 -10.43 -18.99
C ASN A 126 -5.27 -10.41 -18.51
N PRO A 127 -6.14 -9.60 -19.14
CA PRO A 127 -7.54 -9.47 -18.73
C PRO A 127 -8.39 -10.70 -19.10
N ASP A 128 -9.51 -10.87 -18.40
CA ASP A 128 -10.53 -11.83 -18.82
C ASP A 128 -11.36 -11.30 -20.00
N ASN A 129 -10.92 -11.63 -21.21
CA ASN A 129 -11.58 -11.17 -22.44
C ASN A 129 -13.00 -11.72 -22.62
N ALA A 130 -13.33 -12.88 -22.03
CA ALA A 130 -14.68 -13.42 -22.11
C ALA A 130 -15.65 -12.56 -21.27
N VAL A 131 -15.23 -12.20 -20.05
CA VAL A 131 -15.97 -11.27 -19.18
C VAL A 131 -16.10 -9.89 -19.84
N ILE A 132 -15.07 -9.39 -20.51
CA ILE A 132 -15.12 -8.11 -21.24
C ILE A 132 -16.19 -8.14 -22.34
N ILE A 133 -16.18 -9.16 -23.21
CA ILE A 133 -17.16 -9.29 -24.31
C ILE A 133 -18.58 -9.34 -23.77
N ILE A 134 -18.81 -10.10 -22.71
CA ILE A 134 -20.13 -10.26 -22.10
C ILE A 134 -20.57 -8.98 -21.40
N SER A 135 -19.66 -8.25 -20.76
CA SER A 135 -19.96 -6.93 -20.19
C SER A 135 -20.36 -5.91 -21.26
N TYR A 136 -19.73 -5.94 -22.44
CA TYR A 136 -20.15 -5.13 -23.59
C TYR A 136 -21.53 -5.53 -24.13
N LEU A 137 -21.82 -6.83 -24.22
CA LEU A 137 -23.14 -7.33 -24.62
C LEU A 137 -24.22 -6.94 -23.60
N ALA A 138 -23.92 -7.06 -22.30
CA ALA A 138 -24.80 -6.64 -21.22
C ALA A 138 -25.10 -5.15 -21.29
N SER A 139 -24.06 -4.35 -21.52
CA SER A 139 -24.18 -2.89 -21.68
C SER A 139 -25.04 -2.54 -22.89
N PHE A 140 -24.85 -3.23 -24.01
CA PHE A 140 -25.68 -3.04 -25.20
C PHE A 140 -27.16 -3.38 -24.95
N VAL A 141 -27.44 -4.49 -24.26
CA VAL A 141 -28.81 -4.90 -23.91
C VAL A 141 -29.44 -3.92 -22.91
N LEU A 142 -28.70 -3.52 -21.87
CA LEU A 142 -29.12 -2.50 -20.89
C LEU A 142 -29.48 -1.19 -21.60
N ALA A 143 -28.66 -0.77 -22.58
CA ALA A 143 -28.94 0.42 -23.36
C ALA A 143 -30.28 0.31 -24.10
N GLY A 144 -30.61 -0.87 -24.62
CA GLY A 144 -31.90 -1.16 -25.25
C GLY A 144 -33.08 -1.03 -24.28
N CYS A 145 -32.97 -1.57 -23.06
CA CYS A 145 -34.03 -1.47 -22.05
C CYS A 145 -34.29 -0.01 -21.67
N MET A 146 -33.22 0.73 -21.37
CA MET A 146 -33.35 2.14 -20.99
C MET A 146 -33.89 2.97 -22.15
N LEU A 147 -33.46 2.68 -23.38
CA LEU A 147 -33.94 3.35 -24.58
C LEU A 147 -35.43 3.09 -24.84
N ALA A 148 -35.92 1.87 -24.60
CA ALA A 148 -37.33 1.53 -24.76
C ALA A 148 -38.22 2.32 -23.77
N ILE A 149 -37.79 2.41 -22.51
CA ILE A 149 -38.44 3.24 -21.48
C ILE A 149 -38.44 4.70 -21.90
N SER A 150 -37.26 5.22 -22.27
CA SER A 150 -37.11 6.64 -22.60
C SER A 150 -37.82 7.03 -23.91
N GLN A 151 -37.96 6.11 -24.86
CA GLN A 151 -38.79 6.30 -26.05
C GLN A 151 -40.27 6.43 -25.70
N THR A 152 -40.75 5.61 -24.75
CA THR A 152 -42.14 5.69 -24.26
C THR A 152 -42.40 7.05 -23.62
N MET A 153 -41.48 7.53 -22.78
CA MET A 153 -41.57 8.86 -22.16
C MET A 153 -41.56 9.99 -23.20
N SER A 154 -40.77 9.87 -24.27
CA SER A 154 -40.80 10.80 -25.40
C SER A 154 -42.17 10.82 -26.11
N ALA A 155 -42.85 9.68 -26.23
CA ALA A 155 -44.17 9.61 -26.85
C ALA A 155 -45.28 10.23 -25.98
N LEU A 156 -45.10 10.31 -24.65
CA LEU A 156 -46.09 10.86 -23.72
C LEU A 156 -46.19 12.39 -23.76
N THR A 157 -45.14 13.10 -24.15
CA THR A 157 -45.08 14.57 -24.13
C THR A 157 -44.81 15.19 -25.51
N LYS A 158 -45.06 16.50 -25.64
CA LYS A 158 -44.67 17.31 -26.80
C LYS A 158 -43.38 18.10 -26.56
N ASN A 159 -42.87 18.11 -25.33
CA ASN A 159 -41.68 18.87 -24.95
C ASN A 159 -40.49 17.92 -24.71
N GLN A 160 -39.41 18.11 -25.48
CA GLN A 160 -38.18 17.31 -25.38
C GLN A 160 -37.55 17.36 -23.98
N VAL A 161 -37.58 18.51 -23.29
CA VAL A 161 -37.00 18.64 -21.95
C VAL A 161 -37.81 17.82 -20.93
N ILE A 162 -39.14 17.87 -21.02
CA ILE A 162 -40.01 17.05 -20.15
C ILE A 162 -39.81 15.56 -20.46
N ALA A 163 -39.64 15.20 -21.75
CA ALA A 163 -39.36 13.82 -22.14
C ALA A 163 -38.07 13.30 -21.51
N LEU A 164 -37.01 14.12 -21.51
CA LEU A 164 -35.73 13.81 -20.89
C LEU A 164 -35.90 13.54 -19.39
N VAL A 165 -36.53 14.47 -18.65
CA VAL A 165 -36.71 14.34 -17.19
C VAL A 165 -37.52 13.10 -16.83
N LEU A 166 -38.65 12.87 -17.52
CA LEU A 166 -39.46 11.67 -17.30
C LEU A 166 -38.70 10.38 -17.60
N SER A 167 -37.87 10.39 -18.65
CA SER A 167 -37.01 9.25 -19.00
C SER A 167 -35.99 8.95 -17.90
N VAL A 168 -35.32 9.97 -17.37
CA VAL A 168 -34.36 9.81 -16.27
C VAL A 168 -35.05 9.23 -15.05
N VAL A 169 -36.17 9.82 -14.62
CA VAL A 169 -36.92 9.36 -13.44
C VAL A 169 -37.42 7.93 -13.61
N ALA A 170 -38.01 7.60 -14.77
CA ALA A 170 -38.53 6.26 -15.02
C ALA A 170 -37.42 5.20 -14.98
N ASN A 171 -36.27 5.45 -15.62
CA ASN A 171 -35.14 4.53 -15.56
C ASN A 171 -34.55 4.41 -14.15
N LEU A 172 -34.53 5.50 -13.39
CA LEU A 172 -34.00 5.55 -12.03
C LEU A 172 -34.83 4.70 -11.05
N VAL A 173 -36.15 4.59 -11.25
CA VAL A 173 -37.00 3.66 -10.48
C VAL A 173 -36.57 2.20 -10.66
N PHE A 174 -36.33 1.75 -11.91
CA PHE A 174 -35.79 0.42 -12.16
C PHE A 174 -34.39 0.29 -11.54
N PHE A 175 -33.58 1.34 -11.60
CA PHE A 175 -32.24 1.35 -11.00
C PHE A 175 -32.27 1.10 -9.48
N TRP A 176 -33.14 1.82 -8.76
CA TRP A 176 -33.21 1.80 -7.30
C TRP A 176 -33.93 0.59 -6.72
N SER A 177 -34.76 -0.11 -7.50
CA SER A 177 -35.56 -1.25 -7.03
C SER A 177 -34.77 -2.39 -6.38
N GLY A 178 -33.47 -2.52 -6.67
CA GLY A 178 -32.61 -3.58 -6.13
C GLY A 178 -31.56 -3.09 -5.14
N ILE A 179 -31.61 -1.82 -4.74
CA ILE A 179 -30.69 -1.27 -3.74
C ILE A 179 -31.19 -1.68 -2.35
N GLU A 180 -30.27 -2.12 -1.49
CA GLU A 180 -30.61 -2.61 -0.15
C GLU A 180 -31.40 -1.58 0.68
N PHE A 181 -31.10 -0.29 0.55
CA PHE A 181 -31.86 0.78 1.19
C PHE A 181 -33.36 0.78 0.82
N VAL A 182 -33.69 0.46 -0.43
CA VAL A 182 -35.09 0.37 -0.89
C VAL A 182 -35.70 -0.95 -0.44
N LEU A 183 -34.97 -2.05 -0.56
CA LEU A 183 -35.45 -3.37 -0.17
C LEU A 183 -35.73 -3.45 1.33
N SER A 184 -34.82 -2.95 2.18
CA SER A 184 -34.96 -2.93 3.64
C SER A 184 -36.21 -2.19 4.09
N PHE A 185 -36.55 -1.07 3.44
CA PHE A 185 -37.81 -0.35 3.68
C PHE A 185 -39.03 -1.23 3.42
N PHE A 186 -39.06 -1.98 2.32
CA PHE A 186 -40.17 -2.89 2.03
C PHE A 186 -40.22 -4.10 2.96
N ARG A 187 -39.09 -4.59 3.49
CA ARG A 187 -39.08 -5.73 4.44
C ARG A 187 -39.76 -5.43 5.77
N LEU A 188 -39.95 -4.17 6.11
CA LEU A 188 -40.69 -3.77 7.30
C LEU A 188 -42.16 -4.22 7.27
N PHE A 189 -42.72 -4.46 6.07
CA PHE A 189 -44.15 -4.77 5.93
C PHE A 189 -44.51 -5.77 4.81
N MET A 190 -43.57 -6.16 3.96
CA MET A 190 -43.80 -7.07 2.83
C MET A 190 -43.19 -8.46 3.06
N PRO A 191 -43.82 -9.55 2.61
CA PRO A 191 -43.22 -10.89 2.59
C PRO A 191 -42.00 -11.00 1.66
N ASP A 192 -41.08 -11.92 1.97
CA ASP A 192 -39.83 -12.17 1.22
C ASP A 192 -40.02 -12.39 -0.28
N TYR A 193 -41.09 -13.06 -0.70
CA TYR A 193 -41.34 -13.30 -2.12
C TYR A 193 -41.67 -12.02 -2.91
N ILE A 194 -42.28 -11.01 -2.26
CA ILE A 194 -42.54 -9.70 -2.88
C ILE A 194 -41.23 -8.91 -2.96
N ILE A 195 -40.40 -8.97 -1.92
CA ILE A 195 -39.09 -8.32 -1.88
C ILE A 195 -38.19 -8.87 -3.00
N ASP A 196 -38.10 -10.20 -3.13
CA ASP A 196 -37.38 -10.87 -4.23
C ASP A 196 -37.89 -10.41 -5.61
N THR A 197 -39.21 -10.18 -5.73
CA THR A 197 -39.83 -9.69 -6.97
C THR A 197 -39.44 -8.24 -7.25
N ILE A 198 -39.48 -7.35 -6.25
CA ILE A 198 -39.06 -5.96 -6.40
C ILE A 198 -37.58 -5.89 -6.80
N ALA A 199 -36.72 -6.68 -6.15
CA ALA A 199 -35.31 -6.78 -6.48
C ALA A 199 -35.08 -7.25 -7.93
N SER A 200 -35.91 -8.18 -8.43
CA SER A 200 -35.84 -8.69 -9.81
C SER A 200 -36.21 -7.68 -10.90
N PHE A 201 -36.69 -6.48 -10.54
CA PHE A 201 -36.85 -5.39 -11.51
C PHE A 201 -35.58 -4.54 -11.65
N SER A 202 -34.51 -4.83 -10.91
CA SER A 202 -33.35 -3.95 -10.87
C SER A 202 -32.36 -4.16 -12.00
N PHE A 203 -32.19 -3.12 -12.82
CA PHE A 203 -31.13 -3.09 -13.82
C PHE A 203 -29.74 -3.30 -13.22
N LEU A 204 -29.48 -2.76 -12.03
CA LEU A 204 -28.16 -2.86 -11.41
C LEU A 204 -27.85 -4.30 -11.00
N THR A 205 -28.82 -5.03 -10.44
CA THR A 205 -28.63 -6.42 -10.01
C THR A 205 -28.31 -7.35 -11.18
N HIS A 206 -29.13 -7.31 -12.23
CA HIS A 206 -28.94 -8.10 -13.46
C HIS A 206 -27.71 -7.68 -14.26
N PHE A 207 -27.34 -6.40 -14.21
CA PHE A 207 -26.13 -5.94 -14.88
C PHE A 207 -24.87 -6.38 -14.12
N ALA A 208 -24.89 -6.32 -12.78
CA ALA A 208 -23.76 -6.71 -11.94
C ALA A 208 -23.44 -8.21 -12.00
N SER A 209 -24.43 -9.09 -12.11
CA SER A 209 -24.19 -10.53 -12.31
C SER A 209 -23.42 -10.77 -13.62
N ILE A 210 -23.88 -10.14 -14.71
CA ILE A 210 -23.33 -10.34 -16.03
C ILE A 210 -21.92 -9.72 -16.18
N THR A 211 -21.64 -8.57 -15.56
CA THR A 211 -20.31 -7.91 -15.67
C THR A 211 -19.20 -8.66 -14.93
N VAL A 212 -19.55 -9.58 -14.04
CA VAL A 212 -18.60 -10.51 -13.39
C VAL A 212 -18.42 -11.80 -14.21
N GLY A 213 -19.17 -11.98 -15.30
CA GLY A 213 -19.10 -13.13 -16.20
C GLY A 213 -20.18 -14.17 -15.98
N VAL A 214 -21.17 -13.92 -15.12
CA VAL A 214 -22.27 -14.85 -14.86
C VAL A 214 -23.51 -14.42 -15.63
N VAL A 215 -23.88 -15.20 -16.64
CA VAL A 215 -25.10 -14.95 -17.43
C VAL A 215 -26.18 -15.90 -16.96
N GLU A 216 -27.18 -15.38 -16.27
CA GLU A 216 -28.36 -16.15 -15.89
C GLU A 216 -29.46 -16.00 -16.93
N LEU A 217 -30.18 -17.09 -17.20
CA LEU A 217 -31.26 -17.06 -18.19
C LEU A 217 -32.38 -16.07 -17.80
N ARG A 218 -32.64 -15.89 -16.50
CA ARG A 218 -33.60 -14.90 -16.00
C ARG A 218 -33.22 -13.46 -16.36
N ASP A 219 -31.93 -13.13 -16.37
CA ASP A 219 -31.44 -11.77 -16.65
C ASP A 219 -31.73 -11.42 -18.11
N VAL A 220 -31.46 -12.36 -19.02
CA VAL A 220 -31.73 -12.22 -20.45
C VAL A 220 -33.24 -12.08 -20.70
N LEU A 221 -34.05 -12.94 -20.08
CA LEU A 221 -35.51 -12.89 -20.22
C LEU A 221 -36.08 -11.58 -19.67
N PHE A 222 -35.56 -11.10 -18.54
CA PHE A 222 -35.95 -9.82 -17.96
C PHE A 222 -35.66 -8.66 -18.92
N PHE A 223 -34.42 -8.52 -19.39
CA PHE A 223 -34.07 -7.43 -20.31
C PHE A 223 -34.88 -7.47 -21.62
N CYS A 224 -35.05 -8.66 -22.22
CA CYS A 224 -35.87 -8.83 -23.42
C CYS A 224 -37.33 -8.43 -23.16
N SER A 225 -37.90 -8.84 -22.03
CA SER A 225 -39.29 -8.53 -21.69
C SER A 225 -39.52 -7.04 -21.49
N VAL A 226 -38.57 -6.30 -20.90
CA VAL A 226 -38.62 -4.84 -20.74
C VAL A 226 -38.59 -4.14 -22.10
N ILE A 227 -37.69 -4.53 -22.99
CA ILE A 227 -37.60 -3.96 -24.36
C ILE A 227 -38.93 -4.15 -25.09
N ILE A 228 -39.50 -5.35 -25.01
CA ILE A 228 -40.76 -5.69 -25.67
C ILE A 228 -41.92 -4.87 -25.06
N LEU A 229 -42.08 -4.87 -23.73
CA LEU A 229 -43.16 -4.18 -23.04
C LEU A 229 -43.20 -2.69 -23.38
N PHE A 230 -42.07 -1.99 -23.27
CA PHE A 230 -42.03 -0.55 -23.46
C PHE A 230 -42.13 -0.14 -24.94
N ASN A 231 -41.63 -0.95 -25.88
CA ASN A 231 -41.90 -0.71 -27.30
C ASN A 231 -43.39 -0.91 -27.64
N PHE A 232 -44.04 -1.94 -27.14
CA PHE A 232 -45.50 -2.10 -27.30
C PHE A 232 -46.27 -0.96 -26.65
N THR A 233 -45.87 -0.53 -25.46
CA THR A 233 -46.45 0.63 -24.76
C THR A 233 -46.30 1.91 -25.58
N THR A 234 -45.14 2.13 -26.20
CA THR A 234 -44.95 3.25 -27.14
C THR A 234 -45.97 3.17 -28.29
N GLY A 235 -46.14 1.99 -28.89
CA GLY A 235 -47.13 1.76 -29.94
C GLY A 235 -48.57 2.08 -29.51
N LEU A 236 -48.96 1.71 -28.28
CA LEU A 236 -50.27 2.06 -27.71
C LEU A 236 -50.43 3.56 -27.52
N VAL A 237 -49.45 4.24 -26.92
CA VAL A 237 -49.47 5.69 -26.69
C VAL A 237 -49.59 6.46 -28.01
N VAL A 238 -48.83 6.06 -29.02
CA VAL A 238 -48.85 6.71 -30.34
C VAL A 238 -50.18 6.45 -31.05
N SER A 239 -50.69 5.21 -31.02
CA SER A 239 -51.98 4.85 -31.65
C SER A 239 -53.15 5.61 -31.00
N PHE A 240 -53.10 5.75 -29.68
CA PHE A 240 -54.07 6.55 -28.92
C PHE A 240 -54.06 8.03 -29.34
N LYS A 241 -52.87 8.65 -29.47
CA LYS A 241 -52.73 10.06 -29.86
C LYS A 241 -53.06 10.34 -31.33
N THR A 242 -53.09 9.32 -32.18
CA THR A 242 -53.27 9.44 -33.64
C THR A 242 -54.61 8.86 -34.13
N SER A 243 -55.51 8.50 -33.21
CA SER A 243 -56.85 7.99 -33.50
C SER A 243 -56.88 6.70 -34.35
N GLY A 244 -56.07 5.70 -33.96
CA GLY A 244 -56.30 4.28 -34.31
C GLY A 244 -55.92 3.85 -35.74
N THR A 245 -54.63 3.96 -36.10
CA THR A 245 -54.07 3.36 -37.34
C THR A 245 -53.46 1.96 -37.13
N ALA A 246 -53.49 1.42 -35.90
CA ALA A 246 -53.01 0.07 -35.62
C ALA A 246 -54.05 -0.98 -36.06
N SER A 247 -53.63 -1.98 -36.86
CA SER A 247 -54.53 -3.01 -37.41
C SER A 247 -55.21 -3.90 -36.37
N TRP A 248 -54.70 -3.94 -35.12
CA TRP A 248 -55.19 -4.81 -34.04
C TRP A 248 -55.82 -4.04 -32.86
N LEU A 249 -55.82 -2.70 -32.89
CA LEU A 249 -56.39 -1.83 -31.85
C LEU A 249 -56.98 -0.56 -32.49
N GLN A 250 -58.23 -0.67 -32.97
CA GLN A 250 -58.99 0.47 -33.50
C GLN A 250 -60.09 0.84 -32.50
N SER A 251 -59.75 1.70 -31.54
CA SER A 251 -60.72 2.27 -30.62
C SER A 251 -60.43 3.75 -30.41
N THR A 252 -61.48 4.54 -30.22
CA THR A 252 -61.43 5.97 -29.89
C THR A 252 -61.51 6.21 -28.38
N ASN A 253 -61.81 5.18 -27.58
CA ASN A 253 -62.03 5.30 -26.14
C ASN A 253 -60.73 5.19 -25.32
N LYS A 254 -60.45 6.18 -24.46
CA LYS A 254 -59.26 6.23 -23.58
C LYS A 254 -59.15 5.00 -22.67
N SER A 255 -60.27 4.55 -22.11
CA SER A 255 -60.31 3.44 -21.15
C SER A 255 -59.83 2.12 -21.77
N PHE A 256 -60.03 1.93 -23.08
CA PHE A 256 -59.59 0.72 -23.77
C PHE A 256 -58.07 0.63 -23.89
N TYR A 257 -57.38 1.75 -24.16
CA TYR A 257 -55.91 1.78 -24.17
C TYR A 257 -55.31 1.61 -22.77
N ILE A 258 -55.96 2.16 -21.74
CA ILE A 258 -55.55 1.96 -20.34
C ILE A 258 -55.69 0.49 -19.96
N LEU A 259 -56.83 -0.14 -20.29
CA LEU A 259 -57.04 -1.57 -20.05
C LEU A 259 -56.02 -2.44 -20.79
N ALA A 260 -55.75 -2.14 -22.07
CA ALA A 260 -54.74 -2.86 -22.84
C ALA A 260 -53.33 -2.73 -22.23
N TRP A 261 -52.98 -1.55 -21.72
CA TRP A 261 -51.71 -1.34 -21.03
C TRP A 261 -51.63 -2.10 -19.70
N VAL A 262 -52.69 -2.09 -18.89
CA VAL A 262 -52.77 -2.87 -17.64
C VAL A 262 -52.63 -4.37 -17.93
N MET A 263 -53.30 -4.89 -18.96
CA MET A 263 -53.18 -6.29 -19.36
C MET A 263 -51.76 -6.65 -19.81
N LEU A 264 -51.10 -5.79 -20.60
CA LEU A 264 -49.69 -5.98 -20.96
C LEU A 264 -48.76 -5.98 -19.75
N LEU A 265 -49.01 -5.10 -18.78
CA LEU A 265 -48.25 -5.02 -17.54
C LEU A 265 -48.44 -6.26 -16.67
N LEU A 266 -49.66 -6.79 -16.57
CA LEU A 266 -49.94 -8.06 -15.88
C LEU A 266 -49.27 -9.25 -16.57
N ILE A 267 -49.31 -9.32 -17.91
CA ILE A 267 -48.59 -10.36 -18.68
C ILE A 267 -47.09 -10.26 -18.43
N PHE A 268 -46.53 -9.05 -18.44
CA PHE A 268 -45.12 -8.82 -18.15
C PHE A 268 -44.75 -9.25 -16.73
N MET A 269 -45.53 -8.87 -15.72
CA MET A 269 -45.31 -9.28 -14.34
C MET A 269 -45.40 -10.80 -14.19
N GLY A 270 -46.45 -11.43 -14.74
CA GLY A 270 -46.62 -12.89 -14.71
C GLY A 270 -45.49 -13.63 -15.43
N PHE A 271 -45.05 -13.14 -16.60
CA PHE A 271 -43.94 -13.72 -17.35
C PHE A 271 -42.62 -13.63 -16.59
N ASN A 272 -42.30 -12.47 -16.00
CA ASN A 272 -41.06 -12.31 -15.23
C ASN A 272 -41.07 -13.13 -13.94
N LEU A 273 -42.22 -13.22 -13.25
CA LEU A 273 -42.37 -14.08 -12.08
C LEU A 273 -42.16 -15.56 -12.44
N LEU A 274 -42.79 -16.03 -13.52
CA LEU A 274 -42.60 -17.40 -14.02
C LEU A 274 -41.16 -17.65 -14.46
N ALA A 275 -40.57 -16.72 -15.22
CA ALA A 275 -39.18 -16.83 -15.68
C ALA A 275 -38.21 -16.89 -14.49
N ASN A 276 -38.35 -15.99 -13.51
CA ASN A 276 -37.51 -15.96 -12.33
C ASN A 276 -37.61 -17.26 -11.50
N ASN A 277 -38.79 -17.88 -11.43
CA ASN A 277 -38.98 -19.14 -10.71
C ASN A 277 -38.49 -20.36 -11.49
N LEU A 278 -38.81 -20.47 -12.79
CA LEU A 278 -38.48 -21.65 -13.61
C LEU A 278 -37.02 -21.69 -14.04
N THR A 279 -36.39 -20.53 -14.23
CA THR A 279 -35.01 -20.44 -14.73
C THR A 279 -34.00 -20.17 -13.62
N ARG A 280 -34.45 -20.10 -12.35
CA ARG A 280 -33.60 -19.97 -11.16
C ARG A 280 -32.65 -21.17 -11.09
N GLY A 281 -31.38 -20.97 -11.44
CA GLY A 281 -30.35 -22.01 -11.45
C GLY A 281 -29.81 -22.39 -12.84
N THR A 282 -30.37 -21.85 -13.92
CA THR A 282 -29.77 -21.96 -15.26
C THR A 282 -28.83 -20.77 -15.46
N GLN A 283 -27.56 -20.98 -15.12
CA GLN A 283 -26.50 -19.98 -15.26
C GLN A 283 -25.36 -20.50 -16.13
N LEU A 284 -24.75 -19.61 -16.89
CA LEU A 284 -23.53 -19.85 -17.64
C LEU A 284 -22.44 -18.93 -17.08
N ASP A 285 -21.37 -19.55 -16.57
CA ASP A 285 -20.19 -18.85 -16.10
C ASP A 285 -19.17 -18.76 -17.23
N PHE A 286 -18.93 -17.55 -17.71
CA PHE A 286 -17.97 -17.24 -18.74
C PHE A 286 -16.65 -16.70 -18.19
N SER A 287 -16.52 -16.53 -16.87
CA SER A 287 -15.23 -16.22 -16.27
C SER A 287 -14.21 -17.30 -16.63
N GLN A 288 -12.97 -16.89 -16.82
CA GLN A 288 -11.85 -17.76 -17.14
C GLN A 288 -11.55 -18.72 -15.97
N ASP A 289 -11.69 -18.25 -14.73
CA ASP A 289 -11.39 -19.00 -13.51
C ASP A 289 -12.58 -19.86 -13.01
N LYS A 290 -13.75 -19.74 -13.66
CA LYS A 290 -14.97 -20.52 -13.36
C LYS A 290 -15.44 -20.46 -11.90
N LEU A 291 -15.26 -19.31 -11.23
CA LEU A 291 -15.54 -19.10 -9.80
C LEU A 291 -17.02 -19.24 -9.41
N HIS A 292 -17.94 -19.21 -10.39
CA HIS A 292 -19.38 -19.22 -10.15
C HIS A 292 -20.05 -20.54 -10.55
N THR A 293 -19.31 -21.50 -11.09
CA THR A 293 -19.77 -22.86 -11.41
C THR A 293 -19.07 -23.90 -10.56
N LEU A 294 -19.73 -25.02 -10.26
CA LEU A 294 -19.09 -26.12 -9.54
C LEU A 294 -17.93 -26.73 -10.34
N ASN A 295 -16.90 -27.12 -9.63
CA ASN A 295 -15.78 -27.89 -10.15
C ASN A 295 -16.27 -29.25 -10.66
N LYS A 296 -15.62 -29.76 -11.70
CA LYS A 296 -15.94 -31.07 -12.28
C LYS A 296 -15.72 -32.17 -11.23
N ASP A 297 -14.69 -32.03 -10.42
CA ASP A 297 -14.37 -32.98 -9.36
C ASP A 297 -15.41 -32.92 -8.23
N THR A 298 -15.92 -31.74 -7.88
CA THR A 298 -17.03 -31.61 -6.92
C THR A 298 -18.28 -32.32 -7.45
N ILE A 299 -18.60 -32.15 -8.74
CA ILE A 299 -19.72 -32.86 -9.36
C ILE A 299 -19.47 -34.38 -9.32
N TYR A 300 -18.26 -34.84 -9.61
CA TYR A 300 -17.89 -36.25 -9.56
C TYR A 300 -18.03 -36.82 -8.14
N VAL A 301 -17.52 -36.14 -7.10
CA VAL A 301 -17.67 -36.54 -5.70
C VAL A 301 -19.14 -36.62 -5.32
N LEU A 302 -19.96 -35.62 -5.68
CA LEU A 302 -21.39 -35.59 -5.35
C LEU A 302 -22.20 -36.67 -6.06
N GLN A 303 -21.83 -37.06 -7.28
CA GLN A 303 -22.52 -38.11 -8.04
C GLN A 303 -22.14 -39.52 -7.57
N ASN A 304 -20.94 -39.69 -7.02
CA ASN A 304 -20.38 -40.97 -6.57
C ASN A 304 -20.39 -41.15 -5.04
N LEU A 305 -21.19 -40.37 -4.31
CA LEU A 305 -21.33 -40.56 -2.86
C LEU A 305 -21.84 -41.97 -2.55
N PRO A 306 -21.16 -42.77 -1.72
CA PRO A 306 -21.60 -44.14 -1.43
C PRO A 306 -22.93 -44.16 -0.69
N GLU A 307 -23.12 -43.23 0.24
CA GLU A 307 -24.34 -43.05 1.04
C GLU A 307 -24.94 -41.64 0.81
N PRO A 308 -26.26 -41.47 0.92
CA PRO A 308 -26.88 -40.15 0.91
C PRO A 308 -26.38 -39.26 2.05
N VAL A 309 -26.02 -38.01 1.72
CA VAL A 309 -25.49 -37.03 2.67
C VAL A 309 -26.50 -35.90 2.88
N THR A 310 -26.71 -35.51 4.13
CA THR A 310 -27.56 -34.36 4.50
C THR A 310 -26.73 -33.28 5.18
N ALA A 311 -26.85 -32.04 4.70
CA ALA A 311 -26.23 -30.86 5.32
C ALA A 311 -27.26 -30.03 6.11
N LYS A 312 -26.98 -29.72 7.38
CA LYS A 312 -27.76 -28.83 8.23
C LYS A 312 -27.03 -27.49 8.35
N LEU A 313 -27.60 -26.44 7.79
CA LEU A 313 -27.10 -25.07 7.87
C LEU A 313 -27.80 -24.34 9.02
N TYR A 314 -27.04 -23.85 9.99
CA TYR A 314 -27.54 -23.06 11.11
C TYR A 314 -27.18 -21.60 10.91
N PHE A 315 -28.15 -20.70 11.00
CA PHE A 315 -27.93 -19.27 10.83
C PHE A 315 -28.91 -18.42 11.67
N SER A 316 -28.40 -17.67 12.64
CA SER A 316 -29.22 -16.78 13.48
C SER A 316 -29.52 -15.45 12.79
N ASN A 317 -30.81 -15.10 12.65
CA ASN A 317 -31.27 -13.89 11.95
C ASN A 317 -30.69 -12.57 12.48
N ILE A 318 -30.29 -12.53 13.76
CA ILE A 318 -29.70 -11.33 14.38
C ILE A 318 -28.36 -10.92 13.72
N LEU A 319 -27.66 -11.88 13.11
CA LEU A 319 -26.41 -11.61 12.39
C LEU A 319 -26.64 -10.77 11.13
N GLU A 320 -27.81 -10.89 10.48
CA GLU A 320 -28.14 -10.16 9.25
C GLU A 320 -28.28 -8.66 9.49
N GLN A 321 -28.90 -8.31 10.62
CA GLN A 321 -29.21 -6.92 10.97
C GLN A 321 -27.95 -6.17 11.36
N ARG A 322 -26.96 -6.86 11.95
CA ARG A 322 -25.73 -6.25 12.45
C ARG A 322 -24.60 -6.26 11.44
N ASN A 323 -24.52 -7.28 10.59
CA ASN A 323 -23.46 -7.41 9.60
C ASN A 323 -24.02 -7.86 8.22
N PRO A 324 -24.23 -6.91 7.30
CA PRO A 324 -24.67 -7.22 5.93
C PRO A 324 -23.76 -8.22 5.19
N ALA A 325 -22.47 -8.30 5.54
CA ALA A 325 -21.55 -9.26 4.92
C ALA A 325 -21.87 -10.71 5.34
N LEU A 326 -22.29 -10.94 6.58
CA LEU A 326 -22.74 -12.27 7.04
C LEU A 326 -24.01 -12.71 6.31
N ARG A 327 -24.92 -11.77 6.02
CA ARG A 327 -26.10 -12.06 5.20
C ARG A 327 -25.71 -12.46 3.77
N GLN A 328 -24.81 -11.70 3.14
CA GLN A 328 -24.31 -12.03 1.81
C GLN A 328 -23.64 -13.41 1.80
N MET A 329 -22.88 -13.74 2.85
CA MET A 329 -22.28 -15.05 3.01
C MET A 329 -23.33 -16.16 3.14
N PHE A 330 -24.34 -15.99 4.00
CA PHE A 330 -25.45 -16.93 4.12
C PHE A 330 -26.14 -17.18 2.78
N ASP A 331 -26.42 -16.12 2.02
CA ASP A 331 -27.02 -16.22 0.69
C ASP A 331 -26.12 -16.99 -0.29
N ARG A 332 -24.79 -16.81 -0.19
CA ARG A 332 -23.81 -17.56 -0.99
C ARG A 332 -23.74 -19.04 -0.60
N VAL A 333 -23.68 -19.37 0.69
CA VAL A 333 -23.69 -20.75 1.20
C VAL A 333 -24.97 -21.46 0.78
N ARG A 334 -26.13 -20.81 0.98
CA ARG A 334 -27.43 -21.30 0.55
C ARG A 334 -27.47 -21.55 -0.96
N SER A 335 -26.92 -20.65 -1.76
CA SER A 335 -26.83 -20.83 -3.22
C SER A 335 -25.94 -22.02 -3.60
N LEU A 336 -24.80 -22.20 -2.93
CA LEU A 336 -23.90 -23.33 -3.16
C LEU A 336 -24.56 -24.68 -2.83
N LEU A 337 -25.21 -24.79 -1.66
CA LEU A 337 -25.93 -26.00 -1.25
C LEU A 337 -27.06 -26.37 -2.21
N LYS A 338 -27.76 -25.38 -2.77
CA LYS A 338 -28.75 -25.60 -3.84
C LYS A 338 -28.11 -26.19 -5.10
N GLN A 339 -26.93 -25.70 -5.49
CA GLN A 339 -26.21 -26.26 -6.64
C GLN A 339 -25.75 -27.71 -6.37
N TYR A 340 -25.31 -28.02 -5.15
CA TYR A 340 -24.92 -29.37 -4.75
C TYR A 340 -26.11 -30.32 -4.84
N LYS A 341 -27.26 -29.95 -4.24
CA LYS A 341 -28.50 -30.73 -4.34
C LYS A 341 -28.90 -30.99 -5.79
N ALA A 342 -28.87 -29.96 -6.64
CA ALA A 342 -29.23 -30.08 -8.04
C ALA A 342 -28.29 -30.98 -8.88
N LYS A 343 -27.01 -31.11 -8.49
CA LYS A 343 -25.99 -31.89 -9.23
C LYS A 343 -25.67 -33.26 -8.64
N SER A 344 -26.23 -33.60 -7.48
CA SER A 344 -25.98 -34.85 -6.74
C SER A 344 -26.84 -36.04 -7.15
N ASN A 345 -27.76 -35.90 -8.13
CA ASN A 345 -28.73 -36.94 -8.50
C ASN A 345 -29.54 -37.48 -7.30
N GLY A 346 -29.85 -36.63 -6.32
CA GLY A 346 -30.61 -37.00 -5.12
C GLY A 346 -29.78 -37.61 -3.98
N ARG A 347 -28.46 -37.74 -4.13
CA ARG A 347 -27.56 -38.23 -3.06
C ARG A 347 -27.15 -37.16 -2.05
N PHE A 348 -27.41 -35.88 -2.32
CA PHE A 348 -27.16 -34.79 -1.39
C PHE A 348 -28.44 -33.97 -1.15
N ASP A 349 -28.76 -33.71 0.13
CA ASP A 349 -29.82 -32.79 0.53
C ASP A 349 -29.34 -31.82 1.61
N PHE A 350 -30.09 -30.73 1.82
CA PHE A 350 -29.79 -29.78 2.88
C PHE A 350 -31.04 -29.20 3.55
N ARG A 351 -30.90 -28.80 4.81
CA ARG A 351 -31.92 -28.12 5.62
C ARG A 351 -31.33 -26.88 6.27
N ILE A 352 -32.14 -25.82 6.37
CA ILE A 352 -31.75 -24.56 7.01
C ILE A 352 -32.52 -24.43 8.33
N TYR A 353 -31.80 -24.08 9.39
CA TYR A 353 -32.32 -23.84 10.72
C TYR A 353 -31.95 -22.42 11.17
N HIS A 354 -32.90 -21.71 11.79
CA HIS A 354 -32.70 -20.36 12.29
C HIS A 354 -32.77 -20.36 13.83
N PRO A 355 -31.68 -20.73 14.53
CA PRO A 355 -31.68 -20.80 15.99
C PRO A 355 -31.88 -19.43 16.62
N GLN A 356 -32.78 -19.38 17.59
CA GLN A 356 -33.00 -18.24 18.49
C GLN A 356 -32.31 -18.52 19.84
N SER A 357 -32.04 -17.46 20.60
CA SER A 357 -31.41 -17.60 21.92
C SER A 357 -32.29 -18.44 22.85
N LEU A 358 -31.69 -19.44 23.51
CA LEU A 358 -32.30 -20.40 24.42
C LEU A 358 -33.36 -21.32 23.78
N ASP A 359 -33.26 -21.57 22.47
CA ASP A 359 -34.15 -22.49 21.73
C ASP A 359 -33.54 -23.90 21.56
N ASP A 360 -34.37 -24.94 21.44
CA ASP A 360 -33.96 -26.34 21.25
C ASP A 360 -33.11 -26.54 19.97
N ILE A 361 -33.23 -25.63 19.01
CA ILE A 361 -32.42 -25.62 17.78
C ILE A 361 -30.98 -25.16 18.08
N GLU A 362 -30.80 -24.19 18.98
CA GLU A 362 -29.49 -23.72 19.43
C GLU A 362 -28.74 -24.85 20.15
N ASP A 363 -29.39 -25.49 21.12
CA ASP A 363 -28.80 -26.61 21.87
C ASP A 363 -28.35 -27.76 20.97
N ARG A 364 -29.18 -28.09 19.96
CA ARG A 364 -28.84 -29.13 18.96
C ARG A 364 -27.67 -28.72 18.07
N ALA A 365 -27.59 -27.45 17.67
CA ALA A 365 -26.49 -26.95 16.85
C ALA A 365 -25.17 -27.04 17.62
N ILE A 366 -25.17 -26.63 18.89
CA ILE A 366 -24.02 -26.71 19.78
C ILE A 366 -23.62 -28.18 20.00
N ALA A 367 -24.59 -29.07 20.24
CA ALA A 367 -24.34 -30.51 20.37
C ALA A 367 -23.82 -31.16 19.09
N ASP A 368 -24.22 -30.67 17.91
CA ASP A 368 -23.68 -31.10 16.61
C ASP A 368 -22.30 -30.45 16.31
N GLY A 369 -21.76 -29.61 17.19
CA GLY A 369 -20.40 -29.06 17.12
C GLY A 369 -20.28 -27.65 16.55
N VAL A 370 -21.39 -26.94 16.33
CA VAL A 370 -21.39 -25.53 15.85
C VAL A 370 -21.02 -24.59 17.00
N GLN A 371 -20.12 -23.64 16.75
CA GLN A 371 -19.65 -22.71 17.77
C GLN A 371 -20.55 -21.46 17.87
N PRO A 372 -20.96 -21.05 19.09
CA PRO A 372 -21.76 -19.83 19.30
C PRO A 372 -20.91 -18.55 19.20
N ILE A 373 -21.49 -17.52 18.60
CA ILE A 373 -20.98 -16.16 18.41
C ILE A 373 -21.53 -15.24 19.51
N PRO A 374 -20.72 -14.83 20.51
CA PRO A 374 -21.20 -13.97 21.58
C PRO A 374 -21.39 -12.54 21.07
N LEU A 375 -22.62 -12.05 21.19
CA LEU A 375 -23.00 -10.67 20.90
C LEU A 375 -23.04 -9.91 22.23
N ILE A 376 -21.86 -9.42 22.65
CA ILE A 376 -21.58 -8.87 23.99
C ILE A 376 -22.54 -7.75 24.38
N ASP A 377 -22.90 -6.89 23.44
CA ASP A 377 -23.75 -5.71 23.67
C ASP A 377 -25.22 -6.05 24.01
N ILE A 378 -25.68 -7.21 23.58
CA ILE A 378 -27.06 -7.69 23.82
C ILE A 378 -27.10 -8.93 24.71
N ASN A 379 -25.93 -9.42 25.16
CA ASN A 379 -25.76 -10.60 25.98
C ASN A 379 -26.48 -11.85 25.43
N GLN A 380 -26.34 -12.09 24.12
CA GLN A 380 -26.93 -13.24 23.42
C GLN A 380 -25.89 -13.92 22.55
N ASN A 381 -26.10 -15.21 22.29
CA ASN A 381 -25.32 -15.96 21.31
C ASN A 381 -26.03 -16.00 19.96
N ALA A 382 -25.26 -16.05 18.89
CA ALA A 382 -25.73 -16.28 17.54
C ALA A 382 -24.95 -17.43 16.90
N LEU A 383 -25.54 -18.19 15.98
CA LEU A 383 -24.88 -19.32 15.35
C LEU A 383 -24.76 -19.11 13.85
N PHE A 384 -23.61 -19.46 13.27
CA PHE A 384 -23.44 -19.58 11.83
C PHE A 384 -22.46 -20.70 11.45
N GLY A 385 -22.99 -21.89 11.18
CA GLY A 385 -22.18 -23.06 10.87
C GLY A 385 -22.93 -24.12 10.06
N LEU A 386 -22.21 -25.16 9.65
CA LEU A 386 -22.72 -26.22 8.77
C LEU A 386 -22.32 -27.60 9.30
N VAL A 387 -23.31 -28.48 9.45
CA VAL A 387 -23.10 -29.88 9.88
C VAL A 387 -23.47 -30.80 8.73
N ILE A 388 -22.60 -31.73 8.39
CA ILE A 388 -22.76 -32.67 7.28
C ILE A 388 -22.78 -34.07 7.87
N SER A 389 -23.79 -34.86 7.55
CA SER A 389 -23.92 -36.23 8.07
C SER A 389 -24.39 -37.20 7.00
N ASP A 390 -23.88 -38.43 7.06
CA ASP A 390 -24.37 -39.56 6.27
C ASP A 390 -25.47 -40.36 6.99
N THR A 391 -25.93 -41.44 6.37
CA THR A 391 -26.91 -42.39 6.92
C THR A 391 -26.37 -43.20 8.10
N LEU A 392 -25.06 -43.35 8.20
CA LEU A 392 -24.34 -44.09 9.26
C LEU A 392 -24.00 -43.21 10.48
N GLN A 393 -24.50 -41.98 10.51
CA GLN A 393 -24.22 -40.96 11.53
C GLN A 393 -22.75 -40.54 11.62
N ASN A 394 -21.93 -40.78 10.60
CA ASN A 394 -20.64 -40.10 10.48
C ASN A 394 -20.93 -38.62 10.26
N LYS A 395 -20.29 -37.75 11.04
CA LYS A 395 -20.50 -36.31 10.98
C LYS A 395 -19.21 -35.58 10.65
N GLN A 396 -19.34 -34.54 9.85
CA GLN A 396 -18.30 -33.54 9.58
C GLN A 396 -18.88 -32.16 9.79
N VAL A 397 -18.14 -31.29 10.46
CA VAL A 397 -18.63 -29.98 10.91
C VAL A 397 -17.74 -28.87 10.38
N ILE A 398 -18.38 -27.81 9.88
CA ILE A 398 -17.81 -26.47 9.73
C ILE A 398 -18.40 -25.66 10.87
N ASP A 399 -17.59 -25.48 11.92
CA ASP A 399 -18.01 -24.96 13.21
C ASP A 399 -18.40 -23.47 13.13
N PHE A 400 -17.71 -22.70 12.29
CA PHE A 400 -18.02 -21.31 12.01
C PHE A 400 -17.75 -20.93 10.54
N LEU A 401 -18.70 -20.25 9.91
CA LEU A 401 -18.61 -19.74 8.55
C LEU A 401 -18.18 -18.26 8.55
N THR A 402 -16.92 -18.01 8.17
CA THR A 402 -16.35 -16.65 8.06
C THR A 402 -16.41 -16.08 6.64
N PRO A 403 -16.72 -14.77 6.47
CA PRO A 403 -16.73 -14.12 5.16
C PRO A 403 -15.42 -14.28 4.37
N ASP A 404 -14.28 -14.36 5.05
CA ASP A 404 -12.96 -14.47 4.41
C ASP A 404 -12.74 -15.81 3.71
N ARG A 405 -13.48 -16.86 4.09
CA ARG A 405 -13.41 -18.19 3.44
C ARG A 405 -14.44 -18.40 2.34
N ILE A 406 -15.14 -17.35 1.89
CA ILE A 406 -16.16 -17.46 0.83
C ILE A 406 -15.60 -18.05 -0.48
N SER A 407 -14.37 -17.71 -0.85
CA SER A 407 -13.72 -18.23 -2.07
C SER A 407 -13.44 -19.72 -2.00
N SER A 408 -13.09 -20.22 -0.80
CA SER A 408 -12.71 -21.62 -0.56
C SER A 408 -13.87 -22.49 -0.08
N LEU A 409 -15.07 -21.93 0.05
CA LEU A 409 -16.25 -22.62 0.59
C LEU A 409 -16.60 -23.90 -0.18
N GLU A 410 -16.45 -23.91 -1.51
CA GLU A 410 -16.68 -25.11 -2.33
C GLU A 410 -15.67 -26.21 -2.00
N GLN A 411 -14.40 -25.85 -1.83
CA GLN A 411 -13.32 -26.77 -1.44
C GLN A 411 -13.56 -27.31 -0.04
N ASP A 412 -13.84 -26.43 0.94
CA ASP A 412 -14.08 -26.81 2.33
C ASP A 412 -15.26 -27.79 2.43
N LEU A 413 -16.37 -27.48 1.75
CA LEU A 413 -17.57 -28.32 1.73
C LEU A 413 -17.34 -29.67 1.04
N THR A 414 -16.77 -29.68 -0.16
CA THR A 414 -16.50 -30.92 -0.92
C THR A 414 -15.54 -31.83 -0.15
N SER A 415 -14.50 -31.24 0.45
CA SER A 415 -13.51 -31.95 1.25
C SER A 415 -14.13 -32.66 2.46
N LYS A 416 -15.01 -31.96 3.19
CA LYS A 416 -15.73 -32.54 4.33
C LYS A 416 -16.66 -33.67 3.91
N ILE A 417 -17.32 -33.54 2.76
CA ILE A 417 -18.15 -34.62 2.20
C ILE A 417 -17.29 -35.83 1.82
N TYR A 418 -16.15 -35.61 1.16
CA TYR A 418 -15.23 -36.68 0.78
C TYR A 418 -14.70 -37.45 1.99
N GLN A 419 -14.41 -36.76 3.09
CA GLN A 419 -13.94 -37.34 4.36
C GLN A 419 -14.96 -38.25 5.05
N LEU A 420 -16.26 -38.15 4.73
CA LEU A 420 -17.28 -39.04 5.32
C LEU A 420 -17.14 -40.50 4.85
N SER A 421 -16.57 -40.72 3.67
CA SER A 421 -16.56 -42.04 3.01
C SER A 421 -15.18 -42.63 2.76
N ASN A 422 -14.12 -41.82 2.90
CA ASN A 422 -12.75 -42.24 2.59
C ASN A 422 -11.88 -42.34 3.84
N THR A 423 -11.13 -43.44 3.96
CA THR A 423 -10.14 -43.63 5.03
C THR A 423 -8.88 -42.81 4.76
N LYS A 424 -8.37 -42.11 5.78
CA LYS A 424 -7.15 -41.32 5.68
C LYS A 424 -5.92 -42.20 5.38
N LYS A 425 -5.12 -41.78 4.41
CA LYS A 425 -3.78 -42.35 4.13
C LYS A 425 -2.77 -41.90 5.17
N THR A 426 -1.65 -42.61 5.31
CA THR A 426 -0.63 -42.32 6.33
C THR A 426 0.53 -41.53 5.72
N VAL A 427 0.75 -40.31 6.24
CA VAL A 427 1.91 -39.46 5.91
C VAL A 427 2.88 -39.53 7.07
N ALA A 428 4.08 -40.06 6.82
CA ALA A 428 5.15 -40.07 7.80
C ALA A 428 6.02 -38.83 7.64
N ILE A 429 6.24 -38.07 8.72
CA ILE A 429 7.04 -36.83 8.71
C ILE A 429 8.37 -37.07 9.42
N LEU A 430 9.47 -36.83 8.72
CA LEU A 430 10.83 -36.75 9.26
C LEU A 430 11.26 -35.29 9.24
N THR A 431 11.50 -34.69 10.40
CA THR A 431 11.82 -33.25 10.50
C THR A 431 12.83 -32.97 11.59
N ALA A 432 13.74 -32.01 11.33
CA ALA A 432 14.57 -31.40 12.37
C ALA A 432 13.93 -30.12 12.96
N LEU A 433 12.87 -29.61 12.33
CA LEU A 433 12.10 -28.44 12.77
C LEU A 433 10.97 -28.86 13.73
N PRO A 434 10.56 -27.98 14.68
CA PRO A 434 9.53 -28.26 15.69
C PRO A 434 8.09 -28.19 15.12
N LEU A 435 7.83 -28.89 14.01
CA LEU A 435 6.53 -28.86 13.31
C LEU A 435 5.34 -29.30 14.19
N ASN A 436 5.57 -30.25 15.11
CA ASN A 436 4.55 -30.78 16.01
C ASN A 436 4.39 -29.96 17.30
N GLY A 437 5.09 -28.82 17.40
CA GLY A 437 5.34 -28.16 18.69
C GLY A 437 6.36 -28.94 19.51
N ASP A 438 7.14 -28.24 20.32
CA ASP A 438 8.06 -28.85 21.26
C ASP A 438 7.93 -28.21 22.64
N ASN A 439 8.13 -29.01 23.68
CA ASN A 439 8.12 -28.55 25.05
C ASN A 439 9.59 -28.40 25.47
N THR A 440 10.23 -27.35 24.94
CA THR A 440 11.59 -26.99 25.39
C THR A 440 11.48 -26.68 26.89
N GLY A 441 12.27 -27.36 27.72
CA GLY A 441 12.15 -27.41 29.19
C GLY A 441 12.22 -26.09 29.98
N GLU A 442 12.01 -24.94 29.34
CA GLU A 442 12.01 -23.57 29.87
C GLU A 442 10.60 -22.95 29.92
N ASN A 443 9.57 -23.69 30.32
CA ASN A 443 8.18 -23.21 30.47
C ASN A 443 7.52 -22.60 29.21
N MET A 444 8.13 -22.73 28.03
CA MET A 444 7.59 -22.23 26.76
C MET A 444 7.01 -23.40 25.96
N ILE A 445 5.68 -23.48 25.89
CA ILE A 445 4.97 -24.46 25.07
C ILE A 445 4.91 -23.92 23.65
N LEU A 446 5.67 -24.52 22.74
CA LEU A 446 5.68 -24.16 21.34
C LEU A 446 4.48 -24.83 20.63
N GLN A 447 3.63 -24.03 19.99
CA GLN A 447 2.41 -24.52 19.31
C GLN A 447 2.76 -25.20 17.98
N PRO A 448 2.10 -26.32 17.60
CA PRO A 448 2.28 -26.95 16.30
C PRO A 448 2.05 -25.97 15.14
N TRP A 449 2.78 -26.16 14.04
CA TRP A 449 2.57 -25.35 12.84
C TRP A 449 1.23 -25.70 12.19
N GLU A 450 0.50 -24.70 11.70
CA GLU A 450 -0.85 -24.89 11.16
C GLU A 450 -0.86 -25.79 9.94
N ILE A 451 0.26 -25.86 9.20
CA ILE A 451 0.39 -26.80 8.07
C ILE A 451 0.21 -28.26 8.51
N VAL A 452 0.67 -28.64 9.71
CA VAL A 452 0.48 -30.00 10.24
C VAL A 452 -0.99 -30.24 10.56
N ASN A 453 -1.68 -29.26 11.14
CA ASN A 453 -3.12 -29.32 11.36
C ASN A 453 -3.87 -29.50 10.04
N ARG A 454 -3.52 -28.73 9.00
CA ARG A 454 -4.08 -28.88 7.65
C ARG A 454 -3.85 -30.28 7.06
N ILE A 455 -2.64 -30.82 7.14
CA ILE A 455 -2.34 -32.18 6.65
C ILE A 455 -3.15 -33.21 7.43
N SER A 456 -3.24 -33.07 8.76
CA SER A 456 -3.96 -34.00 9.64
C SER A 456 -5.46 -34.08 9.36
N GLN A 457 -6.05 -33.04 8.75
CA GLN A 457 -7.46 -33.07 8.32
C GLN A 457 -7.70 -34.15 7.25
N PHE A 458 -6.72 -34.39 6.36
CA PHE A 458 -6.84 -35.32 5.23
C PHE A 458 -6.06 -36.63 5.41
N TYR A 459 -5.02 -36.61 6.25
CA TYR A 459 -4.05 -37.70 6.39
C TYR A 459 -3.85 -38.08 7.86
N ASN A 460 -3.50 -39.34 8.10
CA ASN A 460 -2.96 -39.78 9.38
C ASN A 460 -1.49 -39.39 9.43
N VAL A 461 -1.13 -38.44 10.29
CA VAL A 461 0.24 -37.94 10.40
C VAL A 461 1.00 -38.75 11.46
N LYS A 462 2.16 -39.30 11.08
CA LYS A 462 3.08 -40.01 12.00
C LYS A 462 4.46 -39.36 11.95
N PHE A 463 4.95 -38.83 13.06
CA PHE A 463 6.33 -38.33 13.13
C PHE A 463 7.32 -39.50 13.34
N ILE A 464 8.37 -39.55 12.52
CA ILE A 464 9.41 -40.58 12.59
C ILE A 464 10.48 -40.14 13.60
N LYS A 465 10.75 -40.99 14.59
CA LYS A 465 11.82 -40.78 15.59
C LYS A 465 13.00 -41.71 15.40
N GLY A 466 12.80 -42.88 14.78
CA GLY A 466 13.86 -43.87 14.55
C GLY A 466 13.55 -44.84 13.41
N PRO A 467 14.51 -45.71 13.04
CA PRO A 467 14.37 -46.61 11.91
C PRO A 467 13.23 -47.65 12.09
N GLN A 468 12.86 -48.00 13.32
CA GLN A 468 11.72 -48.89 13.59
C GLN A 468 10.38 -48.33 13.11
N ASP A 469 10.25 -47.01 12.92
CA ASP A 469 8.98 -46.41 12.50
C ASP A 469 8.59 -46.75 11.06
N PHE A 470 9.53 -47.29 10.28
CA PHE A 470 9.34 -47.79 8.91
C PHE A 470 8.84 -49.23 8.82
N GLU A 471 8.66 -49.94 9.95
CA GLU A 471 8.10 -51.29 9.97
C GLU A 471 6.71 -51.36 9.31
N GLN A 472 5.86 -50.35 9.58
CA GLN A 472 4.64 -50.10 8.83
C GLN A 472 4.96 -49.10 7.71
N ARG A 473 4.97 -49.58 6.47
CA ARG A 473 5.28 -48.74 5.30
C ARG A 473 4.29 -47.58 5.21
N PRO A 474 4.75 -46.31 5.32
CA PRO A 474 3.87 -45.16 5.10
C PRO A 474 3.50 -45.02 3.61
N ASP A 475 2.36 -44.39 3.33
CA ASP A 475 1.93 -44.13 1.94
C ASP A 475 2.80 -43.03 1.30
N VAL A 476 3.20 -42.03 2.10
CA VAL A 476 4.12 -40.95 1.72
C VAL A 476 5.08 -40.63 2.87
N LEU A 477 6.34 -40.38 2.53
CA LEU A 477 7.37 -39.89 3.44
C LEU A 477 7.61 -38.40 3.16
N MET A 478 7.27 -37.53 4.09
CA MET A 478 7.59 -36.11 4.04
C MET A 478 8.87 -35.85 4.85
N ILE A 479 9.94 -35.42 4.19
CA ILE A 479 11.22 -35.08 4.81
C ILE A 479 11.36 -33.56 4.80
N VAL A 480 11.46 -32.94 5.96
CA VAL A 480 11.53 -31.48 6.13
C VAL A 480 12.83 -31.11 6.82
N HIS A 481 13.66 -30.31 6.16
CA HIS A 481 14.93 -29.83 6.70
C HIS A 481 15.82 -30.97 7.27
N PRO A 482 16.20 -31.97 6.46
CA PRO A 482 16.98 -33.10 6.95
C PRO A 482 18.35 -32.65 7.47
N GLN A 483 18.72 -33.16 8.64
CA GLN A 483 20.04 -33.01 9.26
C GLN A 483 20.81 -34.35 9.17
N PRO A 484 22.14 -34.36 9.40
CA PRO A 484 22.94 -35.60 9.36
C PRO A 484 22.29 -36.74 10.15
N MET A 485 22.06 -37.87 9.47
CA MET A 485 21.27 -38.98 10.01
C MET A 485 22.17 -40.10 10.52
N SER A 486 21.66 -40.94 11.44
CA SER A 486 22.37 -42.18 11.77
C SER A 486 22.43 -43.11 10.54
N LYS A 487 23.48 -43.94 10.44
CA LYS A 487 23.64 -44.89 9.32
C LYS A 487 22.44 -45.82 9.13
N GLU A 488 21.79 -46.20 10.23
CA GLU A 488 20.60 -47.05 10.24
C GLU A 488 19.37 -46.33 9.65
N MET A 489 19.19 -45.05 10.01
CA MET A 489 18.12 -44.21 9.49
C MET A 489 18.32 -43.93 7.99
N LEU A 490 19.55 -43.60 7.58
CA LEU A 490 19.92 -43.41 6.17
C LEU A 490 19.59 -44.66 5.33
N ALA A 491 19.92 -45.85 5.86
CA ALA A 491 19.61 -47.12 5.21
C ALA A 491 18.09 -47.38 5.11
N ALA A 492 17.31 -47.02 6.15
CA ALA A 492 15.85 -47.16 6.14
C ALA A 492 15.20 -46.25 5.09
N VAL A 493 15.59 -44.98 5.01
CA VAL A 493 15.10 -44.02 4.01
C VAL A 493 15.47 -44.47 2.59
N LYS A 494 16.72 -44.91 2.39
CA LYS A 494 17.19 -45.44 1.10
C LYS A 494 16.37 -46.66 0.66
N LYS A 495 16.12 -47.60 1.56
CA LYS A 495 15.30 -48.80 1.30
C LYS A 495 13.84 -48.45 1.00
N TYR A 496 13.26 -47.47 1.70
CA TYR A 496 11.92 -46.97 1.40
C TYR A 496 11.86 -46.37 -0.01
N SER A 497 12.83 -45.51 -0.35
CA SER A 497 12.91 -44.86 -1.66
C SER A 497 12.99 -45.87 -2.81
N GLN A 498 13.88 -46.86 -2.72
CA GLN A 498 14.11 -47.84 -3.80
C GLN A 498 12.91 -48.76 -4.07
N ASN A 499 12.01 -48.91 -3.10
CA ASN A 499 10.81 -49.75 -3.20
C ASN A 499 9.57 -48.96 -3.66
N TYR A 500 9.73 -48.04 -4.63
CA TYR A 500 8.65 -47.15 -5.09
C TYR A 500 8.14 -46.25 -3.96
N GLY A 501 9.08 -45.66 -3.21
CA GLY A 501 8.75 -44.69 -2.17
C GLY A 501 8.19 -43.41 -2.79
N ASN A 502 7.08 -42.93 -2.24
CA ASN A 502 6.57 -41.59 -2.51
C ASN A 502 7.16 -40.62 -1.48
N ILE A 503 7.84 -39.57 -1.93
CA ILE A 503 8.62 -38.68 -1.08
C ILE A 503 8.27 -37.21 -1.37
N LEU A 504 7.98 -36.45 -0.32
CA LEU A 504 7.95 -34.99 -0.36
C LEU A 504 9.15 -34.46 0.40
N LEU A 505 10.11 -33.86 -0.30
CA LEU A 505 11.39 -33.41 0.25
C LEU A 505 11.44 -31.88 0.27
N LEU A 506 11.50 -31.29 1.46
CA LEU A 506 11.69 -29.86 1.67
C LEU A 506 13.10 -29.61 2.23
N LEU A 507 13.88 -28.83 1.49
CA LEU A 507 15.28 -28.50 1.78
C LEU A 507 15.40 -27.00 2.02
N ASP A 508 16.37 -26.61 2.83
CA ASP A 508 16.59 -25.21 3.15
C ASP A 508 18.07 -24.92 3.38
N SER A 509 18.56 -23.81 2.86
CA SER A 509 19.91 -23.31 3.10
C SER A 509 19.99 -22.39 4.32
N ALA A 510 18.88 -21.73 4.66
CA ALA A 510 18.84 -20.65 5.62
C ALA A 510 17.45 -20.54 6.28
N ALA A 511 17.01 -21.58 7.00
CA ALA A 511 15.67 -21.67 7.60
C ALA A 511 15.39 -20.53 8.62
N GLU A 512 14.76 -19.45 8.17
CA GLU A 512 14.46 -18.23 8.92
C GLU A 512 13.33 -18.43 9.93
N ALA A 513 12.38 -19.33 9.66
CA ALA A 513 11.22 -19.59 10.50
C ALA A 513 11.59 -19.95 11.94
N THR A 514 12.75 -20.60 12.15
CA THR A 514 13.26 -20.96 13.49
C THR A 514 13.54 -19.75 14.38
N ARG A 515 13.96 -18.61 13.80
CA ARG A 515 14.23 -17.36 14.54
C ARG A 515 12.96 -16.57 14.87
N LEU A 516 11.96 -16.61 13.99
CA LEU A 516 10.64 -16.00 14.26
C LEU A 516 9.93 -16.69 15.44
N TYR A 517 10.26 -17.96 15.68
CA TYR A 517 9.57 -18.85 16.61
C TYR A 517 10.20 -18.95 18.01
N SER A 518 11.44 -18.49 18.23
CA SER A 518 12.17 -18.73 19.49
C SER A 518 13.09 -17.57 19.93
N SER A 519 13.17 -17.34 21.25
CA SER A 519 14.14 -16.44 21.89
C SER A 519 15.57 -17.02 21.98
N ALA A 520 15.77 -18.28 21.59
CA ALA A 520 17.09 -18.92 21.55
C ALA A 520 17.80 -18.63 20.21
N ASN A 521 19.10 -18.37 20.26
CA ASN A 521 19.95 -18.23 19.07
C ASN A 521 20.13 -19.58 18.37
N TYR A 522 19.13 -20.02 17.61
CA TYR A 522 19.29 -21.15 16.69
C TYR A 522 20.30 -20.75 15.59
N PRO A 523 21.41 -21.50 15.42
CA PRO A 523 22.35 -21.22 14.33
C PRO A 523 21.68 -21.56 13.00
N PHE A 524 21.98 -20.77 11.96
CA PHE A 524 21.60 -21.16 10.61
C PHE A 524 22.42 -22.38 10.19
N VAL A 525 21.74 -23.49 9.90
CA VAL A 525 22.33 -24.73 9.42
C VAL A 525 21.59 -25.15 8.15
N PRO A 526 22.29 -25.42 7.04
CA PRO A 526 21.64 -25.90 5.83
C PRO A 526 21.17 -27.36 5.97
N SER A 527 20.25 -27.76 5.09
CA SER A 527 19.82 -29.16 4.95
C SER A 527 20.93 -30.04 4.37
N VAL A 528 21.07 -31.25 4.90
CA VAL A 528 22.12 -32.20 4.49
C VAL A 528 21.47 -33.49 3.96
N LEU A 529 21.83 -33.86 2.72
CA LEU A 529 21.29 -35.05 2.03
C LEU A 529 22.25 -36.25 1.98
N GLU A 530 23.52 -36.08 2.35
CA GLU A 530 24.55 -37.13 2.31
C GLU A 530 24.51 -37.95 0.99
N GLU A 531 24.54 -39.28 1.07
CA GLU A 531 24.48 -40.19 -0.08
C GLU A 531 23.13 -40.19 -0.82
N LEU A 532 22.05 -39.66 -0.23
CA LEU A 532 20.72 -39.67 -0.85
C LEU A 532 20.65 -38.77 -2.07
N SER A 533 21.44 -37.69 -2.11
CA SER A 533 21.56 -36.79 -3.27
C SER A 533 21.93 -37.55 -4.56
N GLN A 534 22.90 -38.47 -4.46
CA GLN A 534 23.34 -39.33 -5.56
C GLN A 534 22.31 -40.39 -5.92
N VAL A 535 21.61 -40.95 -4.91
CA VAL A 535 20.54 -41.93 -5.14
C VAL A 535 19.36 -41.32 -5.90
N TRP A 536 19.00 -40.08 -5.56
CA TRP A 536 17.87 -39.38 -6.18
C TRP A 536 18.24 -38.59 -7.43
N GLY A 537 19.54 -38.46 -7.73
CA GLY A 537 20.02 -37.74 -8.92
C GLY A 537 19.79 -36.24 -8.86
N ILE A 538 19.68 -35.65 -7.67
CA ILE A 538 19.41 -34.22 -7.46
C ILE A 538 20.59 -33.53 -6.77
N LYS A 539 20.82 -32.28 -7.14
CA LYS A 539 21.80 -31.39 -6.54
C LYS A 539 21.08 -30.22 -5.87
N PHE A 540 21.33 -30.08 -4.57
CA PHE A 540 20.87 -28.96 -3.74
C PHE A 540 22.03 -27.97 -3.55
N TYR A 541 21.79 -26.68 -3.74
CA TYR A 541 22.79 -25.63 -3.57
C TYR A 541 22.60 -24.97 -2.21
N ASP A 542 23.23 -25.53 -1.18
CA ASP A 542 23.13 -25.12 0.22
C ASP A 542 23.85 -23.80 0.56
N GLU A 543 24.83 -23.40 -0.23
CA GLU A 543 25.57 -22.12 -0.07
C GLU A 543 24.88 -20.90 -0.69
N TYR A 544 23.81 -21.11 -1.48
CA TYR A 544 23.20 -20.05 -2.29
C TYR A 544 21.68 -20.00 -2.15
N ILE A 545 21.15 -18.77 -2.13
CA ILE A 545 19.73 -18.46 -2.17
C ILE A 545 19.39 -17.75 -3.48
N ILE A 546 18.10 -17.76 -3.82
CA ILE A 546 17.54 -17.06 -4.97
C ILE A 546 17.15 -15.67 -4.52
N ALA A 547 17.60 -14.67 -5.28
CA ALA A 547 17.07 -13.32 -5.21
C ALA A 547 16.27 -13.02 -6.49
N ASP A 548 15.01 -12.60 -6.36
CA ASP A 548 14.08 -12.35 -7.47
C ASP A 548 13.47 -10.94 -7.39
N LEU A 549 13.86 -10.07 -8.30
CA LEU A 549 13.38 -8.69 -8.34
C LEU A 549 11.99 -8.56 -8.96
N ASP A 550 11.62 -9.39 -9.94
CA ASP A 550 10.28 -9.29 -10.57
C ASP A 550 9.18 -9.75 -9.60
N ASN A 551 9.50 -10.74 -8.76
CA ASN A 551 8.59 -11.29 -7.74
C ASN A 551 8.76 -10.68 -6.34
N SER A 552 9.69 -9.75 -6.14
CA SER A 552 9.96 -9.07 -4.85
C SER A 552 8.70 -8.54 -4.15
N ILE A 553 8.74 -8.45 -2.82
CA ILE A 553 7.72 -7.72 -2.06
C ILE A 553 8.27 -6.37 -1.58
N THR A 554 7.38 -5.44 -1.28
CA THR A 554 7.78 -4.16 -0.67
C THR A 554 7.76 -4.30 0.84
N VAL A 555 8.88 -4.02 1.49
CA VAL A 555 9.03 -4.09 2.94
C VAL A 555 9.41 -2.74 3.53
N ASP A 556 9.08 -2.58 4.80
CA ASP A 556 9.53 -1.44 5.58
C ASP A 556 10.97 -1.68 6.06
N ALA A 557 11.91 -0.93 5.50
CA ALA A 557 13.32 -0.95 5.87
C ALA A 557 13.69 0.28 6.74
N THR A 558 12.71 0.88 7.41
CA THR A 558 12.90 2.04 8.26
C THR A 558 13.67 1.66 9.52
N SER A 559 14.90 2.15 9.64
CA SER A 559 15.67 2.07 10.89
C SER A 559 15.32 3.19 11.88
N ASN A 560 14.77 4.31 11.41
CA ASN A 560 14.36 5.44 12.25
C ASN A 560 13.16 6.19 11.63
N TYR A 561 11.95 5.88 12.11
CA TYR A 561 10.70 6.48 11.64
C TYR A 561 10.65 8.00 11.81
N LYS A 562 11.38 8.56 12.78
CA LYS A 562 11.38 10.00 13.06
C LYS A 562 12.11 10.79 11.97
N ASN A 563 13.16 10.20 11.36
CA ASN A 563 14.05 10.92 10.46
C ASN A 563 13.93 10.48 8.99
N ASN A 564 13.62 9.20 8.70
CA ASN A 564 13.52 8.72 7.32
C ASN A 564 12.76 7.37 7.20
N PRO A 565 11.41 7.39 7.12
CA PRO A 565 10.69 6.18 6.74
C PRO A 565 11.11 5.73 5.33
N ALA A 566 11.58 4.49 5.21
CA ALA A 566 12.20 3.96 4.01
C ALA A 566 11.58 2.60 3.64
N TYR A 567 10.77 2.59 2.59
CA TYR A 567 10.30 1.36 1.96
C TYR A 567 11.26 0.94 0.84
N THR A 568 11.48 -0.36 0.70
CA THR A 568 12.35 -0.93 -0.34
C THR A 568 11.80 -2.26 -0.84
N GLN A 569 12.34 -2.77 -1.95
CA GLN A 569 12.04 -4.13 -2.41
C GLN A 569 12.91 -5.12 -1.63
N ASP A 570 12.29 -6.15 -1.06
CA ASP A 570 12.97 -7.35 -0.60
C ASP A 570 13.01 -8.35 -1.77
N ILE A 571 14.21 -8.70 -2.19
CA ILE A 571 14.43 -9.63 -3.30
C ILE A 571 14.69 -11.06 -2.83
N ILE A 572 14.97 -11.27 -1.54
CA ILE A 572 15.14 -12.60 -0.95
C ILE A 572 13.78 -13.15 -0.56
N GLN A 573 12.89 -12.28 -0.04
CA GLN A 573 11.49 -12.60 0.14
C GLN A 573 10.68 -12.21 -1.10
N PHE A 574 10.13 -13.19 -1.81
CA PHE A 574 9.44 -12.95 -3.07
C PHE A 574 8.20 -13.82 -3.25
N LYS A 575 7.22 -13.26 -3.96
CA LYS A 575 5.93 -13.89 -4.23
C LYS A 575 5.87 -14.38 -5.66
N LEU A 576 6.00 -15.69 -5.85
CA LEU A 576 5.76 -16.33 -7.14
C LEU A 576 4.30 -16.17 -7.56
N LYS A 577 4.09 -15.97 -8.86
CA LYS A 577 2.77 -15.81 -9.48
C LYS A 577 2.50 -16.96 -10.45
N LYS A 578 1.29 -17.03 -11.00
CA LYS A 578 0.85 -18.06 -11.96
C LYS A 578 1.80 -18.30 -13.15
N GLU A 579 2.52 -17.28 -13.61
CA GLU A 579 3.52 -17.39 -14.69
C GLU A 579 4.80 -18.13 -14.29
N ASN A 580 5.07 -18.24 -12.99
CA ASN A 580 6.20 -18.98 -12.40
C ASN A 580 5.89 -20.46 -12.17
N PHE A 581 4.64 -20.87 -12.37
CA PHE A 581 4.15 -22.21 -12.10
C PHE A 581 4.02 -23.00 -13.39
N ASN A 582 4.27 -24.31 -13.32
CA ASN A 582 4.04 -25.18 -14.48
C ASN A 582 2.53 -25.30 -14.76
N PRO A 583 2.03 -24.78 -15.90
CA PRO A 583 0.59 -24.73 -16.19
C PRO A 583 0.03 -26.10 -16.62
N SER A 584 0.90 -27.07 -16.91
CA SER A 584 0.50 -28.41 -17.37
C SER A 584 0.45 -29.44 -16.25
N HIS A 585 1.15 -29.19 -15.14
CA HIS A 585 1.26 -30.16 -14.05
C HIS A 585 0.10 -30.03 -13.04
N PRO A 586 -0.58 -31.13 -12.64
CA PRO A 586 -1.72 -31.07 -11.72
C PRO A 586 -1.48 -30.35 -10.40
N ILE A 587 -0.27 -30.46 -9.85
CA ILE A 587 0.12 -29.86 -8.56
C ILE A 587 0.06 -28.32 -8.61
N SER A 588 0.54 -27.74 -9.72
CA SER A 588 0.83 -26.30 -9.82
C SER A 588 -0.11 -25.53 -10.74
N LYS A 589 -0.86 -26.20 -11.63
CA LYS A 589 -1.68 -25.55 -12.67
C LYS A 589 -2.78 -24.62 -12.14
N ASN A 590 -3.31 -24.92 -10.95
CA ASN A 590 -4.41 -24.17 -10.35
C ASN A 590 -3.92 -23.17 -9.29
N LEU A 591 -2.62 -23.11 -8.99
CA LEU A 591 -2.09 -22.17 -8.02
C LEU A 591 -2.05 -20.76 -8.61
N ASN A 592 -2.27 -19.76 -7.76
CA ASN A 592 -2.28 -18.35 -8.14
C ASN A 592 -1.05 -17.60 -7.61
N SER A 593 -0.73 -17.75 -6.33
CA SER A 593 0.47 -17.14 -5.76
C SER A 593 1.00 -17.84 -4.53
N MET A 594 2.32 -17.84 -4.37
CA MET A 594 3.02 -18.43 -3.24
C MET A 594 4.16 -17.51 -2.77
N LEU A 595 4.32 -17.34 -1.47
CA LEU A 595 5.39 -16.53 -0.89
C LEU A 595 6.53 -17.44 -0.42
N PHE A 596 7.75 -17.07 -0.78
CA PHE A 596 8.99 -17.75 -0.39
C PHE A 596 9.93 -16.75 0.28
N SER A 597 10.81 -17.25 1.14
CA SER A 597 11.94 -16.50 1.69
C SER A 597 13.18 -17.37 1.62
N SER A 598 14.34 -16.78 1.32
CA SER A 598 15.62 -17.50 1.36
C SER A 598 15.67 -18.81 0.58
N ALA A 599 14.82 -18.95 -0.44
CA ALA A 599 14.68 -20.18 -1.20
C ALA A 599 15.95 -20.50 -1.99
N ALA A 600 16.36 -21.76 -1.98
CA ALA A 600 17.51 -22.31 -2.68
C ALA A 600 17.13 -23.01 -4.00
N VAL A 601 18.15 -23.27 -4.82
CA VAL A 601 17.99 -23.94 -6.12
C VAL A 601 18.16 -25.46 -6.00
N VAL A 602 17.30 -26.18 -6.72
CA VAL A 602 17.41 -27.63 -6.93
C VAL A 602 17.53 -27.94 -8.41
N LEU A 603 18.57 -28.68 -8.80
CA LEU A 603 18.83 -29.09 -10.19
C LEU A 603 19.10 -30.59 -10.29
N PRO A 604 18.83 -31.23 -11.43
CA PRO A 604 19.25 -32.61 -11.66
C PRO A 604 20.78 -32.69 -11.78
N ILE A 605 21.37 -33.80 -11.33
CA ILE A 605 22.77 -34.12 -11.59
C ILE A 605 22.90 -34.52 -13.08
N GLU A 606 23.90 -33.99 -13.77
CA GLU A 606 24.13 -34.31 -15.18
C GLU A 606 24.32 -35.83 -15.39
N GLY A 607 23.58 -36.41 -16.32
CA GLY A 607 23.62 -37.84 -16.61
C GLY A 607 22.83 -38.74 -15.65
N ALA A 608 22.09 -38.18 -14.68
CA ALA A 608 21.22 -38.96 -13.80
C ALA A 608 20.03 -39.60 -14.55
N ASP A 609 19.69 -40.83 -14.20
CA ASP A 609 18.59 -41.60 -14.81
C ASP A 609 17.23 -41.26 -14.18
N ILE A 610 16.84 -39.99 -14.30
CA ILE A 610 15.60 -39.43 -13.75
C ILE A 610 14.83 -38.62 -14.81
N ASP A 611 13.52 -38.49 -14.61
CA ASP A 611 12.71 -37.46 -15.23
C ASP A 611 12.55 -36.30 -14.23
N PHE A 612 13.08 -35.14 -14.60
CA PHE A 612 13.03 -33.93 -13.78
C PHE A 612 12.07 -32.93 -14.43
N ILE A 613 10.92 -32.71 -13.80
CA ILE A 613 9.86 -31.82 -14.29
C ILE A 613 9.79 -30.60 -13.37
N PRO A 614 10.21 -29.40 -13.82
CA PRO A 614 10.11 -28.19 -13.01
C PRO A 614 8.65 -27.87 -12.69
N LEU A 615 8.36 -27.56 -11.43
CA LEU A 615 7.04 -27.16 -10.95
C LEU A 615 6.97 -25.65 -10.68
N LEU A 616 8.01 -25.11 -10.02
CA LEU A 616 8.10 -23.70 -9.62
C LEU A 616 9.45 -23.13 -10.06
N GLN A 617 9.44 -21.96 -10.71
CA GLN A 617 10.64 -21.32 -11.26
C GLN A 617 10.67 -19.81 -10.97
N ALA A 618 11.83 -19.29 -10.58
CA ALA A 618 12.03 -17.85 -10.40
C ALA A 618 11.88 -17.08 -11.73
N SER A 619 11.66 -15.77 -11.64
CA SER A 619 11.54 -14.89 -12.82
C SER A 619 12.84 -14.81 -13.62
N SER A 620 12.78 -14.22 -14.81
CA SER A 620 13.97 -13.91 -15.61
C SER A 620 14.85 -12.79 -15.02
N ILE A 621 14.33 -12.02 -14.06
CA ILE A 621 15.05 -10.94 -13.36
C ILE A 621 15.40 -11.45 -11.95
N SER A 622 16.19 -12.51 -11.92
CA SER A 622 16.62 -13.19 -10.69
C SER A 622 18.12 -13.49 -10.74
N SER A 623 18.73 -13.75 -9.58
CA SER A 623 20.14 -14.11 -9.45
C SER A 623 20.37 -15.01 -8.24
N LEU A 624 21.46 -15.77 -8.24
CA LEU A 624 21.93 -16.44 -7.03
C LEU A 624 22.72 -15.49 -6.13
N MET A 625 22.45 -15.52 -4.84
CA MET A 625 23.20 -14.81 -3.81
C MET A 625 23.77 -15.79 -2.78
N PRO A 626 24.92 -15.50 -2.17
CA PRO A 626 25.41 -16.30 -1.05
C PRO A 626 24.41 -16.26 0.12
N ASN A 627 24.12 -17.39 0.76
CA ASN A 627 23.24 -17.47 1.93
C ASN A 627 23.69 -16.58 3.12
N LYS A 628 24.97 -16.16 3.11
CA LYS A 628 25.55 -15.24 4.08
C LYS A 628 24.80 -13.90 4.19
N VAL A 629 24.12 -13.44 3.13
CA VAL A 629 23.33 -12.21 3.19
C VAL A 629 22.18 -12.29 4.22
N VAL A 630 21.66 -13.49 4.44
CA VAL A 630 20.62 -13.79 5.45
C VAL A 630 21.28 -14.01 6.81
N TYR A 631 22.39 -14.74 6.85
CA TYR A 631 23.09 -15.05 8.11
C TYR A 631 23.63 -13.80 8.81
N ASP A 632 24.14 -12.84 8.04
CA ASP A 632 24.65 -11.57 8.54
C ASP A 632 23.52 -10.57 8.87
N GLY A 633 22.25 -10.90 8.58
CA GLY A 633 21.10 -10.04 8.83
C GLY A 633 21.15 -8.72 8.06
N LEU A 634 21.64 -8.75 6.81
CA LEU A 634 21.74 -7.55 5.99
C LEU A 634 20.37 -6.94 5.73
N ASN A 635 20.28 -5.62 5.83
CA ASN A 635 19.02 -4.93 5.52
C ASN A 635 18.66 -5.12 4.03
N PRO A 636 17.39 -5.32 3.66
CA PRO A 636 16.96 -5.49 2.26
C PRO A 636 17.51 -4.42 1.31
N ARG A 637 17.65 -3.18 1.79
CA ARG A 637 18.27 -2.09 1.02
C ARG A 637 19.73 -2.38 0.64
N GLN A 638 20.52 -2.90 1.57
CA GLN A 638 21.92 -3.29 1.32
C GLN A 638 21.99 -4.48 0.37
N VAL A 639 21.11 -5.46 0.53
CA VAL A 639 21.03 -6.65 -0.34
C VAL A 639 20.82 -6.24 -1.80
N LEU A 640 19.95 -5.24 -2.06
CA LEU A 640 19.74 -4.72 -3.42
C LEU A 640 21.02 -4.21 -4.09
N THR A 641 21.99 -3.67 -3.34
CA THR A 641 23.24 -3.14 -3.92
C THR A 641 24.12 -4.22 -4.55
N TYR A 642 23.99 -5.47 -4.07
CA TYR A 642 24.74 -6.62 -4.56
C TYR A 642 24.01 -7.36 -5.69
N PHE A 643 22.74 -7.04 -5.95
CA PHE A 643 21.91 -7.75 -6.92
C PHE A 643 22.32 -7.46 -8.37
N LYS A 644 22.56 -8.54 -9.12
CA LYS A 644 22.80 -8.50 -10.57
C LYS A 644 22.07 -9.66 -11.23
N PRO A 645 21.00 -9.39 -12.01
CA PRO A 645 20.21 -10.47 -12.60
C PRO A 645 21.03 -11.27 -13.62
N ASP A 646 20.83 -12.59 -13.64
CA ASP A 646 21.36 -13.49 -14.66
C ASP A 646 20.24 -14.30 -15.33
N LYS A 647 20.49 -14.80 -16.55
CA LYS A 647 19.46 -15.45 -17.37
C LYS A 647 19.29 -16.95 -17.10
N ASN A 648 20.04 -17.51 -16.16
CA ASN A 648 19.97 -18.93 -15.84
C ASN A 648 18.62 -19.26 -15.18
N PRO A 649 17.95 -20.38 -15.52
CA PRO A 649 16.73 -20.78 -14.83
C PRO A 649 17.06 -21.20 -13.38
N LYS A 650 16.33 -20.66 -12.41
CA LYS A 650 16.41 -21.09 -11.00
C LYS A 650 15.12 -21.83 -10.65
N ILE A 651 15.26 -23.11 -10.37
CA ILE A 651 14.15 -24.02 -10.11
C ILE A 651 14.06 -24.20 -8.61
N LEU A 652 12.92 -23.79 -8.04
CA LEU A 652 12.64 -23.88 -6.62
C LEU A 652 12.04 -25.24 -6.26
N ALA A 653 11.19 -25.77 -7.14
CA ALA A 653 10.57 -27.06 -6.92
C ALA A 653 10.42 -27.86 -8.21
N ALA A 654 10.51 -29.18 -8.09
CA ALA A 654 10.39 -30.10 -9.21
C ALA A 654 9.74 -31.43 -8.79
N SER A 655 9.06 -32.06 -9.74
CA SER A 655 8.67 -33.47 -9.67
C SER A 655 9.80 -34.30 -10.28
N VAL A 656 10.25 -35.31 -9.54
CA VAL A 656 11.38 -36.17 -9.90
C VAL A 656 10.92 -37.61 -9.89
N HIS A 657 11.09 -38.29 -11.02
CA HIS A 657 10.73 -39.70 -11.18
C HIS A 657 11.97 -40.53 -11.55
N GLY A 658 12.22 -41.61 -10.84
CA GLY A 658 13.28 -42.56 -11.18
C GLY A 658 12.91 -43.43 -12.39
N LYS A 659 13.77 -43.49 -13.41
CA LYS A 659 13.53 -44.28 -14.63
C LYS A 659 13.90 -45.77 -14.48
N SER A 660 14.90 -46.06 -13.65
CA SER A 660 15.40 -47.42 -13.48
C SER A 660 14.47 -48.27 -12.62
N ALA A 661 14.18 -49.49 -13.08
CA ALA A 661 13.40 -50.48 -12.30
C ALA A 661 14.05 -50.85 -10.95
N LYS A 662 15.35 -50.61 -10.77
CA LYS A 662 16.09 -50.83 -9.51
C LYS A 662 16.06 -49.62 -8.58
N ASN A 663 15.62 -48.46 -9.06
CA ASN A 663 15.58 -47.21 -8.32
C ASN A 663 14.36 -46.38 -8.74
N GLN A 664 13.19 -47.01 -8.68
CA GLN A 664 11.94 -46.36 -9.05
C GLN A 664 11.36 -45.70 -7.80
N PHE A 665 11.16 -44.38 -7.88
CA PHE A 665 10.60 -43.56 -6.81
C PHE A 665 9.85 -42.38 -7.43
N ASN A 666 8.92 -41.81 -6.67
CA ASN A 666 8.25 -40.56 -7.01
C ASN A 666 8.59 -39.54 -5.93
N MET A 667 9.18 -38.42 -6.33
CA MET A 667 9.60 -37.38 -5.42
C MET A 667 9.09 -36.02 -5.88
N ILE A 668 8.66 -35.21 -4.91
CA ILE A 668 8.52 -33.77 -5.10
C ILE A 668 9.56 -33.13 -4.21
N VAL A 669 10.45 -32.33 -4.79
CA VAL A 669 11.51 -31.62 -4.07
C VAL A 669 11.25 -30.12 -4.11
N VAL A 670 11.45 -29.44 -2.99
CA VAL A 670 11.34 -27.99 -2.83
C VAL A 670 12.57 -27.48 -2.10
N GLY A 671 13.21 -26.44 -2.63
CA GLY A 671 14.37 -25.76 -2.05
C GLY A 671 13.99 -24.67 -1.05
N ASP A 672 12.93 -24.83 -0.27
CA ASP A 672 12.64 -23.96 0.87
C ASP A 672 11.85 -24.74 1.93
N THR A 673 12.03 -24.41 3.21
CA THR A 673 11.17 -24.88 4.31
C THR A 673 10.39 -23.76 4.98
N ASP A 674 10.78 -22.50 4.79
CA ASP A 674 10.11 -21.36 5.41
C ASP A 674 8.71 -21.13 4.83
N PHE A 675 8.49 -21.44 3.55
CA PHE A 675 7.18 -21.26 2.91
C PHE A 675 6.02 -22.07 3.54
N ILE A 676 6.29 -23.08 4.38
CA ILE A 676 5.25 -23.83 5.12
C ILE A 676 4.99 -23.27 6.53
N TYR A 677 5.79 -22.31 7.00
CA TYR A 677 5.57 -21.63 8.27
C TYR A 677 4.41 -20.63 8.19
N ASN A 678 3.64 -20.52 9.27
CA ASN A 678 2.31 -19.90 9.29
C ASN A 678 2.32 -18.48 8.70
N ASP A 679 3.28 -17.63 9.09
CA ASP A 679 3.31 -16.21 8.70
C ASP A 679 3.59 -15.99 7.20
N PHE A 680 4.10 -16.99 6.48
CA PHE A 680 4.36 -16.90 5.05
C PHE A 680 3.15 -17.21 4.19
N TRP A 681 2.08 -17.82 4.72
CA TRP A 681 0.94 -18.24 3.91
C TRP A 681 -0.43 -18.05 4.55
N ALA A 682 -0.50 -17.80 5.85
CA ALA A 682 -1.75 -17.59 6.57
C ALA A 682 -1.65 -16.39 7.52
N LYS A 683 -2.81 -15.76 7.76
CA LYS A 683 -2.98 -14.76 8.80
C LYS A 683 -3.78 -15.37 9.94
N SER A 684 -3.27 -15.28 11.16
CA SER A 684 -4.05 -15.61 12.36
C SER A 684 -4.98 -14.46 12.72
N GLU A 685 -6.27 -14.74 12.82
CA GLU A 685 -7.27 -13.85 13.38
C GLU A 685 -7.83 -14.47 14.65
N MET A 686 -7.73 -13.73 15.75
CA MET A 686 -8.33 -14.15 17.00
C MET A 686 -9.83 -13.84 16.93
N ILE A 687 -10.64 -14.89 16.81
CA ILE A 687 -12.09 -14.80 16.88
C ILE A 687 -12.50 -15.53 18.15
N MET A 688 -13.01 -14.77 19.12
CA MET A 688 -13.25 -15.25 20.49
C MET A 688 -11.94 -15.76 21.14
N ASP A 689 -11.93 -16.99 21.65
CA ASP A 689 -10.82 -17.64 22.33
C ASP A 689 -9.98 -18.56 21.42
N LYS A 690 -10.23 -18.56 20.10
CA LYS A 690 -9.49 -19.38 19.13
C LYS A 690 -8.82 -18.54 18.05
N ASN A 691 -7.62 -18.97 17.67
CA ASN A 691 -6.93 -18.46 16.49
C ASN A 691 -7.48 -19.17 15.26
N HIS A 692 -8.10 -18.41 14.36
CA HIS A 692 -8.53 -18.87 13.05
C HIS A 692 -7.51 -18.41 12.01
N PHE A 693 -7.01 -19.36 11.22
CA PHE A 693 -6.07 -19.05 10.14
C PHE A 693 -6.82 -18.83 8.82
N VAL A 694 -6.58 -17.68 8.21
CA VAL A 694 -7.06 -17.32 6.88
C VAL A 694 -5.91 -17.43 5.90
N ASP A 695 -6.10 -18.23 4.86
CA ASP A 695 -5.07 -18.50 3.86
C ASP A 695 -4.89 -17.27 2.97
N LEU A 696 -3.69 -16.69 2.94
CA LEU A 696 -3.32 -15.54 2.12
C LEU A 696 -2.71 -15.97 0.78
N PHE A 697 -1.99 -17.10 0.78
CA PHE A 697 -1.27 -17.64 -0.36
C PHE A 697 -1.49 -19.15 -0.46
N ASP A 698 -1.25 -19.73 -1.63
CA ASP A 698 -1.57 -21.13 -1.94
C ASP A 698 -0.47 -22.12 -1.49
N ASN A 699 0.38 -21.74 -0.52
CA ASN A 699 1.51 -22.56 -0.07
C ASN A 699 1.04 -23.88 0.54
N ALA A 700 0.02 -23.84 1.41
CA ALA A 700 -0.57 -25.05 1.98
C ALA A 700 -1.25 -25.92 0.92
N ASP A 701 -1.92 -25.30 -0.06
CA ASP A 701 -2.53 -26.00 -1.19
C ASP A 701 -1.47 -26.72 -2.03
N PHE A 702 -0.28 -26.13 -2.25
CA PHE A 702 0.83 -26.80 -2.94
C PHE A 702 1.29 -28.07 -2.19
N ILE A 703 1.43 -28.01 -0.86
CA ILE A 703 1.79 -29.18 -0.04
C ILE A 703 0.71 -30.26 -0.13
N LEU A 704 -0.55 -29.89 0.04
CA LEU A 704 -1.66 -30.84 -0.03
C LEU A 704 -1.80 -31.44 -1.44
N ASN A 705 -1.63 -30.64 -2.50
CA ASN A 705 -1.62 -31.13 -3.87
C ASN A 705 -0.44 -32.08 -4.13
N SER A 706 0.71 -31.81 -3.52
CA SER A 706 1.88 -32.68 -3.59
C SER A 706 1.59 -34.04 -2.93
N LEU A 707 0.99 -34.04 -1.73
CA LEU A 707 0.61 -35.27 -1.03
C LEU A 707 -0.48 -36.06 -1.76
N ASP A 708 -1.50 -35.39 -2.30
CA ASP A 708 -2.56 -36.03 -3.08
C ASP A 708 -2.01 -36.65 -4.37
N TYR A 709 -1.11 -35.96 -5.07
CA TYR A 709 -0.45 -36.48 -6.27
C TYR A 709 0.40 -37.70 -5.93
N LEU A 710 1.19 -37.64 -4.86
CA LEU A 710 2.04 -38.73 -4.39
C LEU A 710 1.24 -39.95 -3.89
N THR A 711 0.04 -39.74 -3.33
CA THR A 711 -0.85 -40.84 -2.89
C THR A 711 -1.76 -41.38 -3.98
N ASN A 712 -1.67 -40.86 -5.22
CA ASN A 712 -2.60 -41.13 -6.33
C ASN A 712 -4.06 -40.79 -6.01
N ASN A 713 -4.31 -39.80 -5.15
CA ASN A 713 -5.64 -39.29 -4.85
C ASN A 713 -6.03 -38.16 -5.83
N THR A 714 -6.50 -38.53 -7.02
CA THR A 714 -6.82 -37.56 -8.08
C THR A 714 -8.11 -36.78 -7.85
N ASP A 715 -8.99 -37.25 -6.96
CA ASP A 715 -10.36 -36.72 -6.79
C ASP A 715 -10.40 -35.33 -6.13
N LEU A 716 -9.33 -34.96 -5.41
CA LEU A 716 -9.22 -33.69 -4.70
C LEU A 716 -8.25 -32.70 -5.36
N LEU A 717 -7.40 -33.16 -6.28
CA LEU A 717 -6.33 -32.35 -6.87
C LEU A 717 -6.83 -31.12 -7.61
N ASN A 718 -7.94 -31.21 -8.36
CA ASN A 718 -8.43 -30.02 -9.08
C ASN A 718 -9.33 -29.14 -8.22
N LEU A 719 -9.70 -29.54 -7.00
CA LEU A 719 -10.56 -28.77 -6.10
C LEU A 719 -9.84 -27.60 -5.45
N ARG A 720 -8.54 -27.74 -5.18
CA ARG A 720 -7.71 -26.74 -4.49
C ARG A 720 -7.18 -25.67 -5.45
N GLY A 721 -6.96 -24.46 -4.94
CA GLY A 721 -6.42 -23.33 -5.72
C GLY A 721 -7.42 -22.58 -6.61
N LYS A 722 -8.73 -22.85 -6.53
CA LYS A 722 -9.74 -22.12 -7.32
C LYS A 722 -10.07 -20.74 -6.71
N THR A 723 -9.05 -19.90 -6.56
CA THR A 723 -9.17 -18.52 -6.10
C THR A 723 -9.13 -17.55 -7.28
N ALA A 724 -9.65 -16.33 -7.09
CA ALA A 724 -9.67 -15.34 -8.16
C ALA A 724 -8.24 -14.92 -8.53
N SER A 725 -7.84 -15.08 -9.80
CA SER A 725 -6.52 -14.64 -10.24
C SER A 725 -6.40 -13.13 -10.11
N ASN A 726 -5.34 -12.67 -9.43
CA ASN A 726 -4.97 -11.26 -9.42
C ASN A 726 -4.42 -10.88 -10.80
N ARG A 727 -5.10 -9.97 -11.50
CA ARG A 727 -4.77 -9.58 -12.88
C ARG A 727 -4.15 -8.19 -12.84
N GLU A 728 -2.87 -8.10 -12.54
CA GLU A 728 -2.13 -6.84 -12.44
C GLU A 728 -1.73 -6.31 -13.82
N PHE A 729 -1.40 -5.02 -13.92
CA PHE A 729 -0.65 -4.48 -15.06
C PHE A 729 0.81 -4.91 -14.98
N VAL A 730 1.10 -6.15 -15.37
CA VAL A 730 2.40 -6.83 -15.19
C VAL A 730 3.57 -5.96 -15.64
N ASP A 731 3.49 -5.37 -16.83
CA ASP A 731 4.57 -4.53 -17.37
C ASP A 731 4.75 -3.22 -16.61
N ILE A 732 3.66 -2.62 -16.12
CA ILE A 732 3.72 -1.40 -15.31
C ILE A 732 4.30 -1.70 -13.93
N GLU A 733 3.94 -2.83 -13.34
CA GLU A 733 4.47 -3.23 -12.03
C GLU A 733 5.95 -3.57 -12.13
N ARG A 734 6.36 -4.30 -13.18
CA ARG A 734 7.77 -4.58 -13.47
C ARG A 734 8.56 -3.29 -13.68
N LEU A 735 8.05 -2.34 -14.47
CA LEU A 735 8.67 -1.02 -14.64
C LEU A 735 8.76 -0.26 -13.31
N ARG A 736 7.74 -0.33 -12.47
CA ARG A 736 7.77 0.29 -11.13
C ARG A 736 8.87 -0.28 -10.26
N LYS A 737 9.03 -1.61 -10.24
CA LYS A 737 10.07 -2.29 -9.49
C LYS A 737 11.48 -1.97 -10.01
N LEU A 738 11.67 -1.98 -11.33
CA LEU A 738 12.94 -1.61 -11.96
C LEU A 738 13.31 -0.14 -11.69
N ASN A 739 12.35 0.78 -11.85
CA ASN A 739 12.58 2.20 -11.55
C ASN A 739 12.88 2.42 -10.07
N MET A 740 12.19 1.70 -9.18
CA MET A 740 12.45 1.75 -7.75
C MET A 740 13.84 1.18 -7.41
N PHE A 741 14.25 0.08 -8.04
CA PHE A 741 15.58 -0.50 -7.90
C PHE A 741 16.67 0.49 -8.32
N GLU A 742 16.57 1.07 -9.52
CA GLU A 742 17.52 2.10 -9.99
C GLU A 742 17.53 3.34 -9.10
N TYR A 743 16.35 3.78 -8.64
CA TYR A 743 16.20 4.89 -7.71
C TYR A 743 16.97 4.62 -6.42
N LYS A 744 16.79 3.43 -5.82
CA LYS A 744 17.39 3.06 -4.55
C LYS A 744 18.91 2.96 -4.62
N LEU A 745 19.45 2.40 -5.71
CA LEU A 745 20.88 2.35 -5.95
C LEU A 745 21.50 3.77 -6.01
N LYS A 746 20.89 4.67 -6.78
CA LYS A 746 21.35 6.06 -6.91
C LYS A 746 21.16 6.85 -5.61
N GLU A 747 20.06 6.61 -4.91
CA GLU A 747 19.77 7.23 -3.60
C GLU A 747 20.88 6.90 -2.60
N GLU A 748 21.28 5.63 -2.48
CA GLU A 748 22.37 5.19 -1.60
C GLU A 748 23.73 5.75 -2.00
N GLU A 749 24.04 5.77 -3.30
CA GLU A 749 25.26 6.41 -3.81
C GLU A 749 25.35 7.89 -3.41
N ILE A 750 24.24 8.63 -3.51
CA ILE A 750 24.17 10.04 -3.12
C ILE A 750 24.28 10.20 -1.60
N PHE A 751 23.61 9.35 -0.82
CA PHE A 751 23.72 9.39 0.64
C PHE A 751 25.17 9.17 1.10
N ASN A 752 25.87 8.19 0.52
CA ASN A 752 27.28 7.95 0.81
C ASN A 752 28.16 9.16 0.45
N LYS A 753 27.84 9.86 -0.66
CA LYS A 753 28.52 11.12 -1.01
C LYS A 753 28.22 12.24 -0.01
N ILE A 754 26.96 12.38 0.43
CA ILE A 754 26.55 13.38 1.43
C ILE A 754 27.29 13.15 2.74
N GLU A 755 27.31 11.91 3.24
CA GLU A 755 28.02 11.57 4.48
C GLU A 755 29.53 11.83 4.34
N LYS A 756 30.15 11.43 3.23
CA LYS A 756 31.56 11.74 2.96
C LYS A 756 31.84 13.24 2.98
N VAL A 757 30.97 14.07 2.39
CA VAL A 757 31.10 15.53 2.39
C VAL A 757 30.91 16.13 3.79
N LYS A 758 29.96 15.60 4.59
CA LYS A 758 29.79 16.00 5.99
C LYS A 758 31.02 15.65 6.83
N THR A 759 31.58 14.45 6.66
CA THR A 759 32.80 14.04 7.37
C THR A 759 33.98 14.93 6.99
N GLN A 760 34.15 15.29 5.71
CA GLN A 760 35.18 16.25 5.28
C GLN A 760 35.05 17.62 5.94
N LEU A 761 33.81 18.10 6.11
CA LEU A 761 33.54 19.38 6.78
C LEU A 761 33.85 19.31 8.28
N GLN A 762 33.51 18.20 8.95
CA GLN A 762 33.88 17.93 10.34
C GLN A 762 35.41 17.79 10.53
N GLU A 763 36.11 17.13 9.60
CA GLU A 763 37.58 17.01 9.63
C GLU A 763 38.28 18.36 9.47
N ILE A 764 37.74 19.27 8.66
CA ILE A 764 38.26 20.64 8.54
C ILE A 764 38.10 21.38 9.87
N TRP A 765 36.93 21.28 10.51
CA TRP A 765 36.67 21.90 11.81
C TRP A 765 37.45 21.26 12.97
N GLY A 766 37.89 20.01 12.83
CA GLY A 766 38.64 19.27 13.85
C GLY A 766 40.17 19.30 13.72
N LYS A 767 40.76 20.05 12.77
CA LYS A 767 42.23 20.20 12.67
C LYS A 767 42.83 20.85 13.93
N LYS A 768 43.86 20.23 14.51
CA LYS A 768 44.36 20.49 15.88
C LYS A 768 44.99 21.88 16.20
N ASP A 769 45.00 22.85 15.28
CA ASP A 769 45.69 24.15 15.44
C ASP A 769 44.74 25.37 15.46
N PHE A 770 43.61 25.30 16.20
CA PHE A 770 42.54 26.32 16.06
C PHE A 770 42.55 27.49 17.06
N GLU A 771 43.11 27.34 18.26
CA GLU A 771 43.07 28.38 19.31
C GLU A 771 43.98 29.60 19.01
N GLU A 772 44.98 29.45 18.11
CA GLU A 772 45.98 30.50 17.81
C GLU A 772 45.73 31.26 16.49
N ARG A 773 44.72 30.92 15.70
CA ARG A 773 44.47 31.55 14.39
C ARG A 773 43.62 32.81 14.49
N GLU A 774 43.77 33.76 13.57
CA GLU A 774 43.22 35.12 13.71
C GLU A 774 41.83 35.34 13.05
N ASN A 775 41.52 34.66 11.93
CA ASN A 775 40.29 34.80 11.12
C ASN A 775 40.00 33.54 10.30
N PHE A 776 38.80 33.41 9.73
CA PHE A 776 38.56 32.43 8.65
C PHE A 776 39.36 32.87 7.42
N THR A 777 40.21 31.98 6.90
CA THR A 777 40.98 32.28 5.68
C THR A 777 40.04 32.38 4.48
N SER A 778 40.44 33.16 3.46
CA SER A 778 39.71 33.23 2.19
C SER A 778 39.50 31.85 1.57
N ASP A 779 40.49 30.96 1.73
CA ASP A 779 40.49 29.61 1.18
C ASP A 779 39.53 28.70 1.96
N GLU A 780 39.46 28.80 3.29
CA GLU A 780 38.47 28.08 4.09
C GLU A 780 37.03 28.52 3.80
N LEU A 781 36.78 29.83 3.67
CA LEU A 781 35.46 30.35 3.26
C LEU A 781 35.08 29.89 1.84
N ALA A 782 36.04 29.85 0.92
CA ALA A 782 35.85 29.30 -0.41
C ALA A 782 35.54 27.79 -0.36
N ILE A 783 36.24 27.01 0.47
CA ILE A 783 35.98 25.57 0.66
C ILE A 783 34.61 25.33 1.27
N ILE A 784 34.22 26.06 2.33
CA ILE A 784 32.89 25.94 2.96
C ILE A 784 31.79 26.27 1.96
N SER A 785 31.94 27.34 1.18
CA SER A 785 30.99 27.69 0.12
C SER A 785 30.91 26.61 -0.98
N SER A 786 32.04 25.98 -1.32
CA SER A 786 32.09 24.88 -2.28
C SER A 786 31.42 23.60 -1.74
N ILE A 787 31.62 23.28 -0.45
CA ILE A 787 30.99 22.15 0.23
C ILE A 787 29.48 22.36 0.31
N ARG A 788 29.03 23.57 0.66
CA ARG A 788 27.61 23.94 0.67
C ARG A 788 26.99 23.73 -0.71
N LYS A 789 27.64 24.24 -1.76
CA LYS A 789 27.18 24.07 -3.13
C LYS A 789 27.12 22.58 -3.52
N ASN A 790 28.12 21.78 -3.16
CA ASN A 790 28.13 20.34 -3.40
C ASN A 790 26.99 19.61 -2.67
N LEU A 791 26.71 19.96 -1.41
CA LEU A 791 25.58 19.40 -0.66
C LEU A 791 24.23 19.79 -1.26
N GLU A 792 24.06 21.05 -1.66
CA GLU A 792 22.87 21.53 -2.36
C GLU A 792 22.68 20.79 -3.69
N ASP A 793 23.75 20.62 -4.48
CA ASP A 793 23.73 19.88 -5.74
C ASP A 793 23.38 18.40 -5.53
N LEU A 794 23.95 17.72 -4.52
CA LEU A 794 23.62 16.34 -4.18
C LEU A 794 22.16 16.20 -3.72
N ARG A 795 21.65 17.10 -2.89
CA ARG A 795 20.24 17.13 -2.47
C ARG A 795 19.30 17.36 -3.65
N LYS A 796 19.68 18.25 -4.58
CA LYS A 796 18.93 18.52 -5.81
C LYS A 796 18.93 17.31 -6.75
N GLN A 797 20.07 16.63 -6.88
CA GLN A 797 20.16 15.37 -7.63
C GLN A 797 19.23 14.31 -7.03
N LEU A 798 19.22 14.13 -5.71
CA LEU A 798 18.32 13.18 -5.03
C LEU A 798 16.84 13.51 -5.29
N SER A 799 16.47 14.78 -5.17
CA SER A 799 15.10 15.25 -5.48
C SER A 799 14.72 14.97 -6.94
N THR A 800 15.64 15.22 -7.88
CA THR A 800 15.44 14.97 -9.31
C THR A 800 15.31 13.48 -9.62
N ILE A 801 16.10 12.64 -8.95
CA ILE A 801 16.02 11.18 -9.09
C ILE A 801 14.67 10.67 -8.54
N ARG A 802 14.20 11.21 -7.42
CA ARG A 802 12.89 10.87 -6.86
C ARG A 802 11.73 11.26 -7.77
N SER A 803 11.76 12.46 -8.35
CA SER A 803 10.73 12.88 -9.30
C SER A 803 10.78 12.07 -10.59
N LYS A 804 11.98 11.72 -11.07
CA LYS A 804 12.16 10.90 -12.27
C LYS A 804 11.70 9.45 -12.10
N ALA A 805 11.84 8.87 -10.90
CA ALA A 805 11.46 7.47 -10.63
C ALA A 805 9.99 7.16 -10.97
N HIS A 806 9.10 8.12 -10.76
CA HIS A 806 7.67 7.98 -11.09
C HIS A 806 7.29 8.58 -12.46
N GLN A 807 8.15 9.40 -13.05
CA GLN A 807 7.86 10.16 -14.26
C GLN A 807 7.53 9.25 -15.45
N ASP A 808 8.22 8.11 -15.60
CA ASP A 808 7.96 7.20 -16.72
C ASP A 808 6.56 6.57 -16.64
N ILE A 809 6.15 6.16 -15.43
CA ILE A 809 4.81 5.61 -15.17
C ILE A 809 3.74 6.69 -15.36
N GLU A 810 4.00 7.92 -14.89
CA GLU A 810 3.07 9.04 -15.11
C GLU A 810 2.95 9.38 -16.60
N GLN A 811 4.05 9.38 -17.35
CA GLN A 811 4.02 9.61 -18.80
C GLN A 811 3.25 8.51 -19.54
N ILE A 812 3.46 7.25 -19.17
CA ILE A 812 2.69 6.11 -19.70
C ILE A 812 1.22 6.27 -19.35
N GLY A 813 0.89 6.57 -18.09
CA GLY A 813 -0.47 6.83 -17.62
C GLY A 813 -1.14 7.99 -18.36
N MET A 814 -0.41 9.08 -18.62
CA MET A 814 -0.90 10.23 -19.39
C MET A 814 -1.13 9.88 -20.87
N LYS A 815 -0.23 9.12 -21.50
CA LYS A 815 -0.42 8.62 -22.87
C LYS A 815 -1.64 7.71 -22.95
N ILE A 816 -1.81 6.81 -21.99
CA ILE A 816 -2.96 5.90 -21.90
C ILE A 816 -4.26 6.69 -21.71
N LYS A 817 -4.29 7.64 -20.77
CA LYS A 817 -5.43 8.55 -20.56
C LYS A 817 -5.76 9.30 -21.85
N PHE A 818 -4.75 9.84 -22.53
CA PHE A 818 -4.95 10.58 -23.78
C PHE A 818 -5.53 9.69 -24.90
N ILE A 819 -4.98 8.50 -25.10
CA ILE A 819 -5.42 7.57 -26.14
C ILE A 819 -6.88 7.13 -25.89
N ASN A 820 -7.20 6.76 -24.65
CA ASN A 820 -8.52 6.24 -24.32
C ASN A 820 -9.61 7.32 -24.23
N ILE A 821 -9.27 8.53 -23.75
CA ILE A 821 -10.25 9.61 -23.58
C ILE A 821 -10.40 10.43 -24.87
N PHE A 822 -9.31 10.76 -25.56
CA PHE A 822 -9.32 11.79 -26.61
C PHE A 822 -9.08 11.28 -28.03
N ALA A 823 -8.41 10.14 -28.25
CA ALA A 823 -8.03 9.73 -29.61
C ALA A 823 -9.25 9.54 -30.53
N VAL A 824 -10.25 8.76 -30.11
CA VAL A 824 -11.46 8.51 -30.91
C VAL A 824 -12.32 9.77 -31.07
N PRO A 825 -12.58 10.57 -30.01
CA PRO A 825 -13.23 11.88 -30.15
C PRO A 825 -12.55 12.84 -31.11
N LEU A 826 -11.21 12.92 -31.09
CA LEU A 826 -10.44 13.75 -32.01
C LEU A 826 -10.60 13.28 -33.47
N ILE A 827 -10.58 11.97 -33.70
CA ILE A 827 -10.83 11.41 -35.04
C ILE A 827 -12.25 11.74 -35.51
N LEU A 828 -13.27 11.61 -34.64
CA LEU A 828 -14.66 11.93 -34.99
C LEU A 828 -14.85 13.43 -35.29
N THR A 829 -14.24 14.31 -34.49
CA THR A 829 -14.30 15.76 -34.72
C THR A 829 -13.55 16.16 -35.99
N LEU A 830 -12.42 15.51 -36.31
CA LEU A 830 -11.69 15.71 -37.56
C LEU A 830 -12.50 15.23 -38.78
N ILE A 831 -13.14 14.05 -38.71
CA ILE A 831 -14.05 13.55 -39.76
C ILE A 831 -15.20 14.54 -39.98
N LEU A 832 -15.79 15.07 -38.90
CA LEU A 832 -16.84 16.09 -38.99
C LEU A 832 -16.33 17.39 -39.65
N LEU A 833 -15.13 17.84 -39.31
CA LEU A 833 -14.51 19.03 -39.91
C LEU A 833 -14.23 18.81 -41.41
N ILE A 834 -13.64 17.67 -41.79
CA ILE A 834 -13.34 17.34 -43.18
C ILE A 834 -14.63 17.24 -43.99
N THR A 835 -15.66 16.54 -43.50
CA THR A 835 -16.93 16.39 -44.23
C THR A 835 -17.66 17.72 -44.42
N THR A 836 -17.60 18.63 -43.44
CA THR A 836 -18.18 19.97 -43.56
C THR A 836 -17.40 20.86 -44.53
N LEU A 837 -16.07 20.77 -44.55
CA LEU A 837 -15.22 21.48 -45.51
C LEU A 837 -15.37 20.94 -46.95
N LEU A 838 -15.49 19.63 -47.13
CA LEU A 838 -15.69 19.01 -48.46
C LEU A 838 -17.07 19.30 -49.05
N LYS A 839 -18.13 19.38 -48.21
CA LYS A 839 -19.46 19.80 -48.66
C LYS A 839 -19.48 21.25 -49.18
N LYS A 840 -18.64 22.15 -48.63
CA LYS A 840 -18.51 23.54 -49.14
C LYS A 840 -17.95 23.64 -50.55
N ARG A 841 -17.23 22.63 -51.06
CA ARG A 841 -16.63 22.67 -52.41
C ARG A 841 -17.54 22.15 -53.54
N LYS A 842 -18.69 21.51 -53.25
CA LYS A 842 -19.56 20.87 -54.25
C LYS A 842 -20.93 21.54 -54.50
N THR A 843 -21.26 22.64 -53.82
CA THR A 843 -22.50 23.39 -54.08
C THR A 843 -22.20 24.81 -54.53
N ALA A 844 -22.46 25.08 -55.82
CA ALA A 844 -22.56 26.41 -56.37
C ALA A 844 -23.58 27.25 -55.57
N LYS A 845 -23.22 28.52 -55.32
CA LYS A 845 -24.04 29.66 -54.85
C LYS A 845 -25.41 29.30 -54.24
N ALA A 846 -25.40 28.87 -52.98
CA ALA A 846 -26.51 29.15 -52.06
C ALA A 846 -25.91 29.71 -50.77
N LYS A 847 -26.14 31.00 -50.50
CA LYS A 847 -25.78 31.65 -49.24
C LYS A 847 -26.62 31.03 -48.11
N PHE A 848 -26.11 29.96 -47.50
CA PHE A 848 -26.52 29.61 -46.14
C PHE A 848 -25.75 30.51 -45.19
N ASN A 849 -26.42 31.54 -44.67
CA ASN A 849 -25.92 32.24 -43.49
C ASN A 849 -25.93 31.24 -42.33
N PHE A 850 -24.76 30.88 -41.85
CA PHE A 850 -24.57 30.17 -40.59
C PHE A 850 -24.87 31.19 -39.49
N ASP A 851 -26.14 31.41 -39.17
CA ASP A 851 -26.54 32.30 -38.09
C ASP A 851 -26.30 31.55 -36.77
N VAL A 852 -25.08 31.65 -36.26
CA VAL A 852 -24.78 31.21 -34.90
C VAL A 852 -25.64 32.08 -33.99
N ASN A 853 -26.66 31.47 -33.39
CA ASN A 853 -27.60 32.16 -32.52
C ASN A 853 -26.80 33.03 -31.52
N LYS A 854 -26.92 34.37 -31.62
CA LYS A 854 -26.19 35.32 -30.75
C LYS A 854 -26.13 34.92 -29.27
N PRO A 855 -27.18 34.35 -28.64
CA PRO A 855 -27.10 33.81 -27.27
C PRO A 855 -26.10 32.65 -27.09
N LEU A 856 -25.92 31.76 -28.06
CA LEU A 856 -24.94 30.66 -28.00
C LEU A 856 -23.50 31.19 -28.04
N LEU A 857 -23.25 32.19 -28.88
CA LEU A 857 -21.97 32.88 -28.99
C LEU A 857 -21.64 33.66 -27.70
N LYS A 858 -22.66 34.27 -27.07
CA LYS A 858 -22.54 34.90 -25.74
C LYS A 858 -22.27 33.87 -24.65
N LEU A 859 -22.90 32.70 -24.67
CA LEU A 859 -22.65 31.62 -23.70
C LEU A 859 -21.25 31.02 -23.84
N VAL A 860 -20.78 30.78 -25.07
CA VAL A 860 -19.41 30.35 -25.33
C VAL A 860 -18.41 31.43 -24.89
N GLY A 861 -18.68 32.70 -25.18
CA GLY A 861 -17.89 33.83 -24.69
C GLY A 861 -17.85 33.91 -23.17
N LEU A 862 -19.00 33.77 -22.50
CA LEU A 862 -19.10 33.77 -21.04
C LEU A 862 -18.36 32.56 -20.42
N ALA A 863 -18.48 31.37 -21.03
CA ALA A 863 -17.78 30.18 -20.57
C ALA A 863 -16.25 30.30 -20.73
N ILE A 864 -15.78 30.85 -21.85
CA ILE A 864 -14.35 31.14 -22.07
C ILE A 864 -13.86 32.20 -21.07
N ILE A 865 -14.65 33.24 -20.80
CA ILE A 865 -14.33 34.26 -19.80
C ILE A 865 -14.27 33.63 -18.42
N ILE A 866 -15.26 32.85 -17.99
CA ILE A 866 -15.25 32.17 -16.67
C ILE A 866 -14.07 31.19 -16.57
N LEU A 867 -13.74 30.46 -17.64
CA LEU A 867 -12.61 29.54 -17.67
C LEU A 867 -11.27 30.30 -17.60
N LEU A 868 -11.12 31.40 -18.34
CA LEU A 868 -9.95 32.28 -18.27
C LEU A 868 -9.85 32.97 -16.91
N SER A 869 -10.96 33.44 -16.34
CA SER A 869 -11.03 34.01 -14.99
C SER A 869 -10.68 32.97 -13.94
N GLY A 870 -11.10 31.72 -14.11
CA GLY A 870 -10.73 30.58 -13.25
C GLY A 870 -9.25 30.24 -13.36
N ILE A 871 -8.69 30.17 -14.57
CA ILE A 871 -7.25 29.93 -14.81
C ILE A 871 -6.41 31.09 -14.25
N VAL A 872 -6.81 32.34 -14.49
CA VAL A 872 -6.14 33.52 -13.95
C VAL A 872 -6.30 33.59 -12.44
N SER A 873 -7.46 33.24 -11.89
CA SER A 873 -7.67 33.16 -10.44
C SER A 873 -6.77 32.10 -9.83
N VAL A 874 -6.68 30.90 -10.40
CA VAL A 874 -5.76 29.85 -9.95
C VAL A 874 -4.30 30.30 -10.08
N TYR A 875 -3.92 30.96 -11.17
CA TYR A 875 -2.55 31.46 -11.38
C TYR A 875 -2.18 32.60 -10.41
N VAL A 876 -3.10 33.54 -10.18
CA VAL A 876 -2.90 34.70 -9.29
C VAL A 876 -2.96 34.29 -7.82
N PHE A 877 -3.84 33.35 -7.44
CA PHE A 877 -3.94 32.87 -6.06
C PHE A 877 -2.92 31.77 -5.70
N ASN A 878 -2.31 31.08 -6.68
CA ASN A 878 -1.21 30.14 -6.41
C ASN A 878 0.17 30.79 -6.29
N GLN A 879 0.32 32.11 -6.45
CA GLN A 879 1.54 32.80 -6.01
C GLN A 879 1.46 33.03 -4.50
N SER A 880 1.89 32.04 -3.73
CA SER A 880 2.11 32.22 -2.29
C SER A 880 3.34 33.11 -2.07
N ASP A 881 3.20 34.21 -1.31
CA ASP A 881 4.28 35.11 -0.86
C ASP A 881 5.43 34.42 -0.09
N ILE A 882 5.29 33.12 0.19
CA ILE A 882 6.15 32.30 1.04
C ILE A 882 7.44 31.88 0.31
N GLN A 883 7.40 31.59 -1.01
CA GLN A 883 8.56 31.18 -1.82
C GLN A 883 9.67 32.25 -1.91
N LYS A 884 9.39 33.50 -1.53
CA LYS A 884 10.37 34.58 -1.60
C LYS A 884 11.49 34.44 -0.55
N TYR A 885 11.27 33.68 0.53
CA TYR A 885 12.19 33.63 1.68
C TYR A 885 12.77 32.23 1.95
N GLU A 886 11.98 31.15 1.81
CA GLU A 886 12.43 29.78 2.14
C GLU A 886 13.72 29.36 1.41
N GLY A 887 14.67 28.78 2.15
CA GLY A 887 15.97 28.32 1.65
C GLY A 887 17.00 29.42 1.35
N LYS A 888 16.64 30.70 1.51
CA LYS A 888 17.60 31.80 1.35
C LYS A 888 18.39 32.04 2.65
N PRO A 889 19.66 32.49 2.55
CA PRO A 889 20.43 32.90 3.71
C PRO A 889 19.67 33.95 4.53
N VAL A 890 19.61 33.73 5.84
CA VAL A 890 18.95 34.64 6.78
C VAL A 890 19.76 35.93 6.94
N PHE A 891 21.08 35.79 6.99
CA PHE A 891 22.03 36.88 7.26
C PHE A 891 22.89 37.18 6.03
N THR A 892 22.28 37.71 4.97
CA THR A 892 22.98 37.96 3.67
C THR A 892 24.18 38.90 3.79
N ASP A 893 24.11 39.87 4.70
CA ASP A 893 25.17 40.88 4.88
C ASP A 893 26.30 40.40 5.80
N LEU A 894 26.07 39.29 6.53
CA LEU A 894 27.03 38.72 7.47
C LEU A 894 28.17 38.01 6.75
N THR A 895 27.90 37.31 5.64
CA THR A 895 28.91 36.59 4.85
C THR A 895 30.06 37.49 4.38
N ASN A 896 29.76 38.75 4.05
CA ASN A 896 30.77 39.72 3.58
C ASN A 896 31.47 40.47 4.71
N ASN A 897 30.96 40.39 5.95
CA ASN A 897 31.46 41.17 7.08
C ASN A 897 31.87 40.30 8.29
N ILE A 898 31.85 38.97 8.18
CA ILE A 898 32.12 38.04 9.28
C ILE A 898 33.48 38.27 9.95
N ASN A 899 34.52 38.55 9.14
CA ASN A 899 35.88 38.85 9.63
C ASN A 899 36.02 40.26 10.21
N ARG A 900 35.02 41.14 10.06
CA ARG A 900 34.97 42.50 10.62
C ARG A 900 34.22 42.56 11.96
N ILE A 901 33.66 41.44 12.42
CA ILE A 901 33.00 41.37 13.71
C ILE A 901 34.08 41.29 14.77
N GLU A 902 34.08 42.28 15.66
CA GLU A 902 35.04 42.39 16.76
C GLU A 902 34.35 42.42 18.11
N LYS A 903 33.02 42.41 18.13
CA LYS A 903 32.25 42.42 19.38
C LYS A 903 30.92 41.69 19.23
N ILE A 904 30.61 40.82 20.19
CA ILE A 904 29.38 40.01 20.24
C ILE A 904 28.75 40.20 21.61
N LYS A 905 27.50 40.66 21.65
CA LYS A 905 26.69 40.69 22.88
C LYS A 905 25.63 39.61 22.81
N ILE A 906 25.52 38.81 23.87
CA ILE A 906 24.47 37.82 24.08
C ILE A 906 23.72 38.23 25.35
N LYS A 907 22.47 38.65 25.22
CA LYS A 907 21.62 39.11 26.31
C LYS A 907 20.51 38.10 26.58
N THR A 908 20.39 37.69 27.83
CA THR A 908 19.31 36.84 28.35
C THR A 908 18.61 37.58 29.49
N HIS A 909 17.55 37.00 30.07
CA HIS A 909 16.85 37.63 31.20
C HIS A 909 17.80 37.91 32.38
N ASN A 910 18.67 36.95 32.68
CA ASN A 910 19.50 36.96 33.88
C ASN A 910 20.89 37.57 33.63
N ASN A 911 21.47 37.35 32.44
CA ASN A 911 22.87 37.66 32.15
C ASN A 911 23.04 38.38 30.82
N GLU A 912 23.96 39.36 30.78
CA GLU A 912 24.53 39.91 29.55
C GLU A 912 25.98 39.45 29.41
N LEU A 913 26.25 38.68 28.36
CA LEU A 913 27.59 38.24 28.00
C LEU A 913 28.11 39.12 26.87
N GLU A 914 29.23 39.79 27.09
CA GLU A 914 29.86 40.65 26.09
C GLU A 914 31.23 40.10 25.76
N PHE A 915 31.46 39.77 24.50
CA PHE A 915 32.72 39.27 23.99
C PHE A 915 33.32 40.31 23.07
N VAL A 916 34.58 40.67 23.29
CA VAL A 916 35.32 41.65 22.48
C VAL A 916 36.60 41.01 21.98
N LYS A 917 36.96 41.33 20.75
CA LYS A 917 38.18 40.89 20.11
C LYS A 917 39.29 41.90 20.42
N ASN A 918 40.14 41.60 21.39
CA ASN A 918 41.33 42.40 21.75
C ASN A 918 42.58 41.66 21.25
N ASP A 919 43.52 42.38 20.63
CA ASP A 919 44.74 41.78 20.06
C ASP A 919 44.48 40.48 19.26
N LYS A 920 43.36 40.49 18.52
CA LYS A 920 42.88 39.41 17.63
C LYS A 920 42.37 38.14 18.32
N ILE A 921 42.30 38.10 19.65
CA ILE A 921 41.72 37.00 20.44
C ILE A 921 40.37 37.45 20.99
N TRP A 922 39.38 36.56 20.98
CA TRP A 922 38.11 36.82 21.65
C TRP A 922 38.28 36.70 23.17
N GLU A 923 37.94 37.78 23.86
CA GLU A 923 37.96 37.90 25.31
C GLU A 923 36.57 38.25 25.82
N PHE A 924 36.27 37.85 27.05
CA PHE A 924 35.06 38.25 27.74
C PHE A 924 35.24 39.63 28.37
N GLN A 925 34.38 40.58 27.97
CA GLN A 925 34.38 41.95 28.46
C GLN A 925 33.70 42.01 29.83
N ASN A 926 34.54 41.86 30.87
CA ASN A 926 34.22 42.13 32.27
C ASN A 926 35.46 42.78 32.92
N ASN A 927 35.41 43.16 34.20
CA ASN A 927 36.52 43.80 34.95
C ASN A 927 37.87 43.04 34.90
N ASN A 928 37.86 41.78 34.43
CA ASN A 928 39.00 40.86 34.53
C ASN A 928 39.60 40.41 33.20
N GLN A 929 38.97 40.70 32.04
CA GLN A 929 39.31 40.15 30.72
C GLN A 929 39.60 38.62 30.78
N LEU A 930 38.63 37.75 30.48
CA LEU A 930 38.85 36.30 30.53
C LEU A 930 38.97 35.71 29.10
N PRO A 931 39.83 34.71 28.86
CA PRO A 931 40.00 34.14 27.53
C PRO A 931 38.80 33.25 27.17
N VAL A 932 38.30 33.41 25.94
CA VAL A 932 37.11 32.70 25.43
C VAL A 932 37.56 31.51 24.59
N TYR A 933 36.74 30.46 24.50
CA TYR A 933 36.94 29.37 23.54
C TYR A 933 36.76 29.90 22.11
N GLN A 934 37.87 30.03 21.38
CA GLN A 934 37.84 30.64 20.05
C GLN A 934 37.03 29.78 19.06
N GLU A 935 37.11 28.46 19.21
CA GLU A 935 36.34 27.47 18.43
C GLU A 935 34.82 27.63 18.61
N ARG A 936 34.37 27.95 19.83
CA ARG A 936 32.93 28.07 20.15
C ARG A 936 32.33 29.32 19.52
N ILE A 937 33.03 30.46 19.60
CA ILE A 937 32.61 31.70 18.91
C ILE A 937 32.60 31.49 17.39
N ARG A 938 33.60 30.82 16.82
CA ARG A 938 33.63 30.53 15.38
C ARG A 938 32.52 29.60 14.93
N SER A 939 32.25 28.54 15.68
CA SER A 939 31.16 27.60 15.41
C SER A 939 29.81 28.32 15.43
N PHE A 940 29.62 29.22 16.41
CA PHE A 940 28.44 30.07 16.49
C PHE A 940 28.30 31.03 15.29
N LEU A 941 29.38 31.74 14.93
CA LEU A 941 29.40 32.61 13.75
C LEU A 941 29.19 31.83 12.44
N SER A 942 29.67 30.59 12.34
CA SER A 942 29.46 29.69 11.20
C SER A 942 28.01 29.24 11.08
N ALA A 943 27.38 28.84 12.19
CA ALA A 943 25.97 28.51 12.23
C ALA A 943 25.10 29.67 11.70
N LEU A 944 25.47 30.92 12.03
CA LEU A 944 24.81 32.10 11.47
C LEU A 944 25.05 32.30 9.97
N MET A 945 26.22 31.95 9.43
CA MET A 945 26.48 32.00 7.98
C MET A 945 25.69 30.94 7.20
N GLU A 946 25.45 29.79 7.82
CA GLU A 946 24.71 28.67 7.23
C GLU A 946 23.18 28.80 7.43
N ALA A 947 22.75 29.69 8.31
CA ALA A 947 21.34 29.89 8.65
C ALA A 947 20.49 30.24 7.43
N THR A 948 19.44 29.46 7.17
CA THR A 948 18.47 29.72 6.09
C THR A 948 17.03 29.78 6.60
N PHE A 949 16.20 30.61 5.97
CA PHE A 949 14.79 30.67 6.35
C PHE A 949 14.13 29.32 6.06
N TYR A 950 13.49 28.74 7.08
CA TYR A 950 12.79 27.44 6.95
C TYR A 950 11.27 27.64 6.81
N GLU A 951 10.64 28.35 7.74
CA GLU A 951 9.19 28.57 7.71
C GLU A 951 8.81 29.91 8.37
N LYS A 952 7.83 30.61 7.79
CA LYS A 952 7.24 31.82 8.37
C LYS A 952 6.23 31.43 9.45
N LYS A 953 6.44 31.81 10.72
CA LYS A 953 5.59 31.35 11.84
C LYS A 953 4.47 32.31 12.21
N SER A 954 4.77 33.42 12.85
CA SER A 954 3.75 34.35 13.35
C SER A 954 4.24 35.79 13.28
N ASP A 955 3.35 36.68 12.87
CA ASP A 955 3.50 38.14 12.92
C ASP A 955 2.69 38.80 14.04
N LYS A 956 2.05 37.99 14.91
CA LYS A 956 1.25 38.48 16.04
C LYS A 956 2.03 38.44 17.35
N ALA A 957 1.95 39.55 18.11
CA ALA A 957 2.67 39.73 19.37
C ALA A 957 2.31 38.74 20.46
N GLN A 958 1.02 38.43 20.59
CA GLN A 958 0.50 37.48 21.57
C GLN A 958 1.08 36.06 21.42
N ASN A 959 1.64 35.71 20.26
CA ASN A 959 2.15 34.37 20.00
C ASN A 959 3.64 34.20 20.32
N LEU A 960 4.36 35.27 20.69
CA LEU A 960 5.81 35.23 20.91
C LEU A 960 6.21 34.22 22.01
N GLY A 961 5.39 34.07 23.04
CA GLY A 961 5.63 33.11 24.12
C GLY A 961 5.66 31.64 23.71
N LEU A 962 4.87 31.28 22.70
CA LEU A 962 4.87 29.91 22.15
C LEU A 962 6.24 29.51 21.61
N PHE A 963 6.97 30.49 21.07
CA PHE A 963 8.28 30.31 20.43
C PHE A 963 9.46 30.57 21.38
N GLY A 964 9.21 30.93 22.64
CA GLY A 964 10.27 31.34 23.58
C GLY A 964 10.87 32.72 23.25
N LEU A 965 10.16 33.56 22.52
CA LEU A 965 10.56 34.91 22.10
C LEU A 965 9.87 36.00 22.93
N GLU A 966 9.51 35.69 24.17
CA GLU A 966 8.93 36.67 25.10
C GLU A 966 9.94 37.81 25.35
N PRO A 967 9.48 39.02 25.71
CA PRO A 967 10.39 40.08 26.09
C PRO A 967 11.41 39.58 27.12
N ILE A 968 12.67 39.96 26.95
CA ILE A 968 13.77 39.54 27.84
C ILE A 968 13.54 39.98 29.29
N GLN A 969 12.69 40.99 29.51
CA GLN A 969 12.32 41.48 30.84
C GLN A 969 11.34 40.55 31.58
N THR A 970 10.70 39.59 30.90
CA THR A 970 9.79 38.64 31.53
C THR A 970 10.57 37.63 32.39
N PRO A 971 10.13 37.35 33.63
CA PRO A 971 10.73 36.29 34.45
C PRO A 971 10.78 34.96 33.71
N ASP A 972 11.92 34.26 33.78
CA ASP A 972 12.18 32.96 33.12
C ASP A 972 12.09 32.96 31.57
N SER A 973 12.20 34.13 30.93
CA SER A 973 12.23 34.22 29.47
C SER A 973 13.39 33.43 28.87
N LYS A 974 13.08 32.53 27.93
CA LYS A 974 14.06 31.76 27.14
C LYS A 974 14.63 32.56 25.95
N ASN A 975 14.24 33.82 25.80
CA ASN A 975 14.66 34.66 24.70
C ASN A 975 16.11 35.11 24.89
N THR A 976 16.92 34.89 23.86
CA THR A 976 18.32 35.28 23.81
C THR A 976 18.51 36.30 22.68
N ARG A 977 18.83 37.55 23.02
CA ARG A 977 19.12 38.60 22.04
C ARG A 977 20.60 38.63 21.74
N ILE A 978 20.94 38.52 20.46
CA ILE A 978 22.30 38.54 19.95
C ILE A 978 22.51 39.83 19.16
N GLU A 979 23.60 40.52 19.45
CA GLU A 979 24.01 41.74 18.75
C GLU A 979 25.48 41.61 18.32
N LEU A 980 25.75 41.82 17.02
CA LEU A 980 27.08 41.72 16.41
C LEU A 980 27.56 43.12 16.02
N TYR A 981 28.76 43.49 16.42
CA TYR A 981 29.35 44.83 16.21
C TYR A 981 30.73 44.76 15.55
N THR A 982 31.07 45.82 14.79
CA THR A 982 32.44 46.07 14.31
C THR A 982 33.27 46.83 15.35
N ALA A 983 34.57 46.98 15.08
CA ALA A 983 35.54 47.77 15.86
C ALA A 983 34.98 49.14 16.30
N ASP A 984 34.38 49.87 15.38
CA ASP A 984 33.81 51.22 15.58
C ASP A 984 32.48 51.23 16.37
N ASN A 985 32.14 50.12 17.04
CA ASN A 985 30.88 49.91 17.77
C ASN A 985 29.62 50.08 16.89
N LYS A 986 29.76 49.89 15.57
CA LYS A 986 28.66 49.91 14.60
C LYS A 986 27.96 48.56 14.60
N LEU A 987 26.64 48.57 14.79
CA LEU A 987 25.82 47.36 14.76
C LEU A 987 25.79 46.78 13.35
N VAL A 988 26.27 45.54 13.20
CA VAL A 988 26.21 44.77 11.95
C VAL A 988 24.88 44.04 11.84
N GLN A 989 24.47 43.37 12.92
CA GLN A 989 23.25 42.58 12.95
C GLN A 989 22.74 42.42 14.38
N ALA A 990 21.41 42.53 14.57
CA ALA A 990 20.74 42.19 15.83
C ALA A 990 19.53 41.30 15.57
N PHE A 991 19.33 40.30 16.42
CA PHE A 991 18.21 39.37 16.35
C PHE A 991 17.95 38.70 17.70
N GLU A 992 16.74 38.19 17.87
CA GLU A 992 16.29 37.44 19.03
C GLU A 992 16.14 35.96 18.66
N VAL A 993 16.67 35.07 19.50
CA VAL A 993 16.59 33.62 19.38
C VAL A 993 15.72 33.10 20.52
N GLY A 994 14.63 32.43 20.18
CA GLY A 994 13.75 31.78 21.14
C GLY A 994 14.19 30.34 21.39
N LYS A 995 13.24 29.40 21.33
CA LYS A 995 13.57 27.97 21.37
C LYS A 995 14.46 27.62 20.16
N TYR A 996 15.57 26.95 20.45
CA TYR A 996 16.53 26.40 19.50
C TYR A 996 16.69 24.89 19.75
N ASP A 997 17.48 24.19 18.92
CA ASP A 997 17.57 22.72 18.91
C ASP A 997 16.26 22.03 18.49
N ILE A 998 15.49 22.70 17.61
CA ILE A 998 14.24 22.18 17.07
C ILE A 998 14.57 21.21 15.96
N ASP A 999 14.17 19.95 16.10
CA ASP A 999 14.32 18.95 15.05
C ASP A 999 13.47 19.32 13.83
N LEU A 1000 14.13 19.70 12.72
CA LEU A 1000 13.49 20.01 11.43
C LEU A 1000 13.37 18.74 10.54
N GLY A 1001 13.78 17.58 11.06
CA GLY A 1001 13.83 16.31 10.35
C GLY A 1001 15.15 16.07 9.62
N ARG A 1002 15.45 14.79 9.35
CA ARG A 1002 16.68 14.34 8.64
C ARG A 1002 18.01 14.79 9.30
N GLY A 1003 18.00 15.00 10.61
CA GLY A 1003 19.18 15.43 11.37
C GLY A 1003 19.50 16.92 11.27
N THR A 1004 18.58 17.72 10.70
CA THR A 1004 18.69 19.18 10.67
C THR A 1004 18.06 19.79 11.93
N LYS A 1005 18.70 20.82 12.48
CA LYS A 1005 18.22 21.56 13.65
C LYS A 1005 17.75 22.96 13.26
N GLY A 1006 16.85 23.51 14.04
CA GLY A 1006 16.30 24.83 13.81
C GLY A 1006 16.11 25.65 15.07
N ALA A 1007 15.92 26.94 14.86
CA ALA A 1007 15.67 27.91 15.90
C ALA A 1007 14.61 28.92 15.49
N TYR A 1008 13.82 29.38 16.45
CA TYR A 1008 12.92 30.51 16.23
C TYR A 1008 13.69 31.82 16.32
N ILE A 1009 13.71 32.60 15.23
CA ILE A 1009 14.41 33.88 15.14
C ILE A 1009 13.43 35.01 14.83
N LYS A 1010 13.58 36.14 15.52
CA LYS A 1010 12.88 37.40 15.26
C LYS A 1010 13.89 38.53 15.03
N PHE A 1011 13.63 39.40 14.06
CA PHE A 1011 14.49 40.55 13.72
C PHE A 1011 13.87 41.85 14.22
N ASP A 1012 14.70 42.82 14.63
CA ASP A 1012 14.25 44.08 15.23
C ASP A 1012 13.28 44.88 14.34
N ASN A 1013 13.48 44.88 13.01
CA ASN A 1013 12.69 45.69 12.08
C ASN A 1013 11.45 44.97 11.51
N LYS A 1014 11.12 43.77 12.01
CA LYS A 1014 9.97 43.00 11.53
C LYS A 1014 9.30 42.30 12.70
N PHE A 1015 8.03 42.59 12.91
CA PHE A 1015 7.21 41.81 13.83
C PHE A 1015 6.86 40.46 13.17
N GLN A 1016 7.87 39.60 13.00
CA GLN A 1016 7.77 38.32 12.30
C GLN A 1016 8.74 37.32 12.92
N VAL A 1017 8.18 36.21 13.41
CA VAL A 1017 8.93 35.03 13.84
C VAL A 1017 9.16 34.12 12.65
N TRP A 1018 10.41 33.71 12.48
CA TRP A 1018 10.83 32.72 11.51
C TRP A 1018 11.32 31.48 12.24
N LEU A 1019 10.94 30.31 11.76
CA LEU A 1019 11.71 29.11 12.00
C LEU A 1019 12.88 29.14 11.00
N VAL A 1020 14.09 29.03 11.51
CA VAL A 1020 15.34 29.10 10.74
C VAL A 1020 16.04 27.76 10.87
N ASP A 1021 16.54 27.23 9.75
CA ASP A 1021 17.45 26.08 9.72
C ASP A 1021 18.82 26.57 10.16
N VAL A 1022 19.22 26.20 11.38
CA VAL A 1022 20.48 26.59 12.03
C VAL A 1022 20.75 25.67 13.22
N ASP A 1023 21.99 25.17 13.30
CA ASP A 1023 22.45 24.36 14.43
C ASP A 1023 23.23 25.22 15.43
N PHE A 1024 22.52 25.74 16.42
CA PHE A 1024 23.16 26.41 17.55
C PHE A 1024 23.69 25.36 18.53
N ILE A 1025 24.97 25.03 18.39
CA ILE A 1025 25.65 23.95 19.14
C ILE A 1025 25.54 24.10 20.67
N ASP A 1026 25.36 25.31 21.22
CA ASP A 1026 24.88 25.56 22.60
C ASP A 1026 24.87 27.09 22.90
N LEU A 1027 23.70 27.74 22.86
CA LEU A 1027 23.50 29.15 23.26
C LEU A 1027 23.32 29.27 24.78
N SER A 1028 24.38 29.02 25.54
CA SER A 1028 24.35 29.08 27.01
C SER A 1028 24.50 30.50 27.55
N ASP A 1029 23.79 30.79 28.63
CA ASP A 1029 23.86 32.01 29.44
C ASP A 1029 24.94 31.95 30.56
N LYS A 1030 25.61 30.81 30.72
CA LYS A 1030 26.69 30.61 31.72
C LYS A 1030 28.04 30.99 31.14
N ILE A 1031 28.80 31.82 31.87
CA ILE A 1031 30.12 32.32 31.47
C ILE A 1031 31.12 31.17 31.25
N SER A 1032 31.17 30.18 32.16
CA SER A 1032 32.10 29.04 32.11
C SER A 1032 31.97 28.15 30.87
N ASN A 1033 30.79 28.16 30.24
CA ASN A 1033 30.57 27.46 29.00
C ASN A 1033 31.25 28.17 27.80
N TRP A 1034 31.61 29.44 27.93
CA TRP A 1034 32.27 30.21 26.88
C TRP A 1034 33.75 30.48 27.18
N THR A 1035 34.15 30.54 28.44
CA THR A 1035 35.49 31.01 28.85
C THR A 1035 36.20 30.01 29.75
N TYR A 1036 37.52 30.13 29.82
CA TYR A 1036 38.33 29.45 30.84
C TYR A 1036 38.21 30.17 32.19
N SER A 1037 37.00 30.31 32.73
CA SER A 1037 36.72 31.11 33.94
C SER A 1037 36.79 30.36 35.26
N ASP A 1038 36.92 29.03 35.23
CA ASP A 1038 36.94 28.21 36.45
C ASP A 1038 38.37 27.74 36.77
N ILE A 1039 38.59 27.29 38.01
CA ILE A 1039 39.91 26.81 38.47
C ILE A 1039 40.49 25.71 37.56
N TRP A 1040 39.63 24.90 36.93
CA TRP A 1040 40.06 23.95 35.92
C TRP A 1040 39.09 23.88 34.75
N ASN A 1041 39.55 23.33 33.62
CA ASN A 1041 38.73 23.11 32.44
C ASN A 1041 38.92 21.71 31.88
N LEU A 1042 37.84 21.04 31.48
CA LEU A 1042 37.90 19.71 30.86
C LEU A 1042 38.73 19.69 29.57
N ARG A 1043 38.84 20.82 28.85
CA ARG A 1043 39.67 20.95 27.64
C ARG A 1043 41.18 20.90 27.94
N PHE A 1044 41.61 21.10 29.18
CA PHE A 1044 43.01 20.98 29.57
C PHE A 1044 43.49 19.52 29.62
N GLY A 1045 42.57 18.57 29.61
CA GLY A 1045 42.82 17.13 29.76
C GLY A 1045 42.21 16.61 31.05
N ARG A 1046 42.04 15.29 31.14
CA ARG A 1046 41.63 14.64 32.40
C ARG A 1046 42.79 14.70 33.39
N LEU A 1047 42.48 14.80 34.67
CA LEU A 1047 43.49 14.71 35.73
C LEU A 1047 43.90 13.25 35.94
N GLU A 1048 45.20 13.02 35.97
CA GLU A 1048 45.84 11.74 36.31
C GLU A 1048 46.16 11.68 37.82
N SER A 1049 46.51 12.80 38.45
CA SER A 1049 46.77 12.88 39.89
C SER A 1049 46.51 14.28 40.48
N VAL A 1050 46.23 14.32 41.78
CA VAL A 1050 46.09 15.54 42.59
C VAL A 1050 46.98 15.43 43.83
N ASN A 1051 47.91 16.36 44.04
CA ASN A 1051 48.91 16.32 45.12
C ASN A 1051 49.63 14.97 45.19
N ASP A 1052 50.00 14.43 44.03
CA ASP A 1052 50.67 13.13 43.88
C ASP A 1052 49.80 11.91 44.28
N ASN A 1053 48.47 12.10 44.47
CA ASN A 1053 47.49 11.04 44.74
C ASN A 1053 46.68 10.68 43.48
N ASN A 1054 46.63 9.38 43.16
CA ASN A 1054 46.01 8.85 41.94
C ASN A 1054 44.64 8.18 42.19
N ASN A 1055 44.04 8.35 43.38
CA ASN A 1055 42.73 7.78 43.69
C ASN A 1055 41.62 8.43 42.82
N PRO A 1056 40.89 7.65 41.98
CA PRO A 1056 39.87 8.18 41.09
C PRO A 1056 38.73 8.95 41.78
N GLU A 1057 38.31 8.56 42.98
CA GLU A 1057 37.22 9.22 43.70
C GLU A 1057 37.65 10.58 44.23
N ILE A 1058 38.87 10.67 44.78
CA ILE A 1058 39.47 11.92 45.22
C ILE A 1058 39.68 12.85 44.01
N ILE A 1059 40.20 12.32 42.90
CA ILE A 1059 40.35 13.08 41.66
C ILE A 1059 38.99 13.61 41.19
N ALA A 1060 37.94 12.78 41.16
CA ALA A 1060 36.60 13.18 40.73
C ALA A 1060 35.98 14.24 41.67
N ASN A 1061 36.13 14.10 42.98
CA ASN A 1061 35.62 15.05 43.97
C ASN A 1061 36.33 16.41 43.86
N VAL A 1062 37.66 16.39 43.76
CA VAL A 1062 38.44 17.63 43.55
C VAL A 1062 38.08 18.25 42.22
N MET A 1063 38.01 17.46 41.14
CA MET A 1063 37.58 17.92 39.81
C MET A 1063 36.22 18.60 39.85
N LYS A 1064 35.25 18.01 40.55
CA LYS A 1064 33.91 18.58 40.70
C LYS A 1064 33.95 19.96 41.37
N VAL A 1065 34.81 20.16 42.36
CA VAL A 1065 34.96 21.47 43.02
C VAL A 1065 35.64 22.48 42.10
N ILE A 1066 36.78 22.13 41.51
CA ILE A 1066 37.58 23.07 40.68
C ILE A 1066 36.91 23.42 39.35
N LEU A 1067 36.09 22.52 38.77
CA LEU A 1067 35.28 22.80 37.57
C LEU A 1067 34.08 23.72 37.84
N ASN A 1068 33.70 23.92 39.10
CA ASN A 1068 32.54 24.73 39.48
C ASN A 1068 32.91 25.95 40.33
N THR A 1069 34.21 26.28 40.41
CA THR A 1069 34.71 27.44 41.16
C THR A 1069 35.18 28.52 40.18
N PRO A 1070 34.38 29.56 39.91
CA PRO A 1070 34.74 30.62 38.97
C PRO A 1070 35.70 31.64 39.60
N PHE A 1071 36.48 32.30 38.74
CA PHE A 1071 37.28 33.47 39.12
C PHE A 1071 36.39 34.71 39.32
N ILE A 1072 36.60 35.40 40.44
CA ILE A 1072 35.87 36.61 40.85
C ILE A 1072 36.55 37.87 40.30
N SER A 1073 37.85 38.01 40.51
CA SER A 1073 38.64 39.19 40.09
C SER A 1073 40.07 38.82 39.68
N THR A 1074 40.80 39.71 39.00
CA THR A 1074 42.20 39.49 38.62
C THR A 1074 43.13 40.62 39.07
N ALA A 1075 44.32 40.27 39.55
CA ALA A 1075 45.36 41.23 39.93
C ALA A 1075 46.72 40.85 39.34
N LYS A 1076 47.50 41.86 38.91
CA LYS A 1076 48.86 41.67 38.39
C LYS A 1076 49.93 41.58 39.48
N ASN A 1077 49.66 42.16 40.65
CA ASN A 1077 50.57 42.13 41.80
C ASN A 1077 49.78 42.25 43.10
N LEU A 1078 50.16 41.49 44.13
CA LEU A 1078 49.51 41.52 45.43
C LEU A 1078 50.51 41.99 46.50
N SER A 1079 50.24 43.12 47.14
CA SER A 1079 51.00 43.61 48.29
C SER A 1079 50.58 42.87 49.55
N ASP A 1080 51.51 42.37 50.37
CA ASP A 1080 51.26 41.70 51.67
C ASP A 1080 50.46 40.39 51.65
N ALA A 1081 50.33 39.72 50.49
CA ALA A 1081 49.65 38.42 50.38
C ALA A 1081 50.53 37.25 50.86
N LYS A 1082 49.98 36.38 51.73
CA LYS A 1082 50.68 35.17 52.20
C LYS A 1082 50.20 33.93 51.46
N LYS A 1083 51.13 33.13 50.93
CA LYS A 1083 50.82 31.81 50.35
C LYS A 1083 50.30 30.87 51.45
N VAL A 1084 49.11 30.32 51.26
CA VAL A 1084 48.39 29.50 52.26
C VAL A 1084 48.25 28.03 51.86
N TYR A 1085 48.32 27.70 50.56
CA TYR A 1085 48.18 26.32 50.08
C TYR A 1085 48.69 26.17 48.63
N THR A 1086 49.12 24.97 48.25
CA THR A 1086 49.43 24.61 46.85
C THR A 1086 48.67 23.35 46.49
N LEU A 1087 47.98 23.38 45.37
CA LEU A 1087 47.32 22.23 44.75
C LEU A 1087 48.14 21.82 43.52
N LYS A 1088 48.84 20.69 43.59
CA LYS A 1088 49.57 20.13 42.44
C LYS A 1088 48.61 19.27 41.62
N LEU A 1089 48.55 19.51 40.32
CA LEU A 1089 47.70 18.76 39.39
C LEU A 1089 48.58 18.17 38.29
N MET A 1090 48.41 16.87 38.03
CA MET A 1090 48.98 16.24 36.85
C MET A 1090 47.83 15.86 35.91
N ALA A 1091 47.85 16.39 34.70
CA ALA A 1091 46.86 16.11 33.67
C ALA A 1091 47.45 15.26 32.54
N GLU A 1092 46.55 14.63 31.77
CA GLU A 1092 46.88 13.80 30.60
C GLU A 1092 48.00 14.40 29.74
N ASN A 1093 48.91 13.54 29.27
CA ASN A 1093 50.14 13.91 28.53
C ASN A 1093 51.23 14.56 29.38
N TYR A 1094 51.33 14.20 30.66
CA TYR A 1094 52.36 14.69 31.60
C TYR A 1094 52.34 16.22 31.77
N ASN A 1095 51.15 16.82 31.79
CA ASN A 1095 50.97 18.25 31.99
C ASN A 1095 50.91 18.56 33.49
N GLU A 1096 52.00 19.07 34.06
CA GLU A 1096 52.08 19.43 35.48
C GLU A 1096 51.72 20.90 35.72
N VAL A 1097 50.69 21.13 36.56
CA VAL A 1097 50.19 22.46 36.91
C VAL A 1097 50.01 22.56 38.42
N ASN A 1098 50.76 23.46 39.05
CA ASN A 1098 50.54 23.85 40.44
C ASN A 1098 49.62 25.06 40.51
N ILE A 1099 48.65 25.02 41.41
CA ILE A 1099 47.77 26.14 41.74
C ILE A 1099 48.10 26.60 43.16
N ASP A 1100 48.76 27.74 43.25
CA ASP A 1100 49.17 28.35 44.51
C ASP A 1100 48.12 29.31 45.02
N PHE A 1101 47.58 29.06 46.21
CA PHE A 1101 46.60 29.91 46.87
C PHE A 1101 47.28 30.87 47.84
N TYR A 1102 46.86 32.14 47.80
CA TYR A 1102 47.33 33.24 48.61
C TYR A 1102 46.16 33.89 49.34
N ARG A 1103 46.37 34.33 50.58
CA ARG A 1103 45.38 35.07 51.36
C ARG A 1103 45.87 36.50 51.60
N GLN A 1104 45.00 37.46 51.30
CA GLN A 1104 45.21 38.90 51.52
C GLN A 1104 43.93 39.46 52.14
N GLU A 1105 44.00 39.91 53.39
CA GLU A 1105 42.81 40.27 54.19
C GLU A 1105 41.75 39.14 54.15
N ASP A 1106 40.50 39.47 53.81
CA ASP A 1106 39.36 38.54 53.69
C ASP A 1106 39.22 37.96 52.27
N LYS A 1107 40.26 38.07 51.42
CA LYS A 1107 40.23 37.61 50.02
C LYS A 1107 41.18 36.44 49.77
N LEU A 1108 40.69 35.47 49.02
CA LEU A 1108 41.46 34.30 48.57
C LEU A 1108 41.82 34.46 47.09
N TRP A 1109 43.11 34.40 46.81
CA TRP A 1109 43.68 34.51 45.46
C TRP A 1109 44.37 33.21 45.07
N LEU A 1110 44.43 32.90 43.79
CA LEU A 1110 45.22 31.78 43.27
C LEU A 1110 46.12 32.22 42.12
N LYS A 1111 47.23 31.53 41.93
CA LYS A 1111 48.20 31.73 40.84
C LYS A 1111 48.59 30.38 40.25
N TYR A 1112 48.61 30.29 38.93
CA TYR A 1112 49.05 29.09 38.22
C TYR A 1112 50.56 29.11 38.04
N GLU A 1113 51.19 27.97 38.35
CA GLU A 1113 52.58 27.67 38.06
C GLU A 1113 52.64 26.40 37.21
N PHE A 1114 53.06 26.57 35.95
CA PHE A 1114 53.10 25.47 34.98
C PHE A 1114 54.52 24.89 34.94
N LEU A 1115 54.67 23.66 35.44
CA LEU A 1115 55.95 22.97 35.53
C LEU A 1115 56.23 22.19 34.25
N GLY A 1116 57.49 22.17 33.81
CA GLY A 1116 57.91 21.44 32.61
C GLY A 1116 57.35 21.99 31.28
N HIS A 1117 57.45 21.16 30.24
CA HIS A 1117 56.89 21.45 28.92
C HIS A 1117 55.43 21.00 28.86
N ILE A 1118 54.51 21.93 28.68
CA ILE A 1118 53.08 21.64 28.53
C ILE A 1118 52.83 21.07 27.14
N ASN A 1119 52.26 19.88 27.04
CA ASN A 1119 51.96 19.16 25.80
C ASN A 1119 50.51 19.36 25.32
N SER A 1120 49.62 19.88 26.16
CA SER A 1120 48.23 20.22 25.78
C SER A 1120 48.15 21.62 25.17
N HIS A 1121 47.62 21.74 23.95
CA HIS A 1121 47.49 23.04 23.27
C HIS A 1121 46.53 24.01 23.98
N HIS A 1122 45.37 23.53 24.48
CA HIS A 1122 44.46 24.38 25.26
C HIS A 1122 45.13 24.88 26.54
N LEU A 1123 45.96 24.05 27.18
CA LEU A 1123 46.70 24.42 28.37
C LEU A 1123 47.89 25.34 28.07
N GLN A 1124 48.55 25.20 26.92
CA GLN A 1124 49.56 26.15 26.43
C GLN A 1124 48.94 27.53 26.15
N PHE A 1125 47.79 27.57 25.50
CA PHE A 1125 47.04 28.81 25.24
C PHE A 1125 46.63 29.47 26.57
N PHE A 1126 46.05 28.71 27.49
CA PHE A 1126 45.70 29.20 28.81
C PHE A 1126 46.92 29.67 29.62
N LYS A 1127 48.04 28.94 29.57
CA LYS A 1127 49.32 29.33 30.20
C LYS A 1127 49.81 30.69 29.70
N LYS A 1128 49.76 30.95 28.38
CA LYS A 1128 50.14 32.28 27.83
C LYS A 1128 49.30 33.41 28.45
N TYR A 1129 48.04 33.12 28.76
CA TYR A 1129 47.09 34.08 29.30
C TYR A 1129 47.25 34.34 30.80
N VAL A 1130 47.33 33.28 31.61
CA VAL A 1130 47.28 33.39 33.08
C VAL A 1130 48.63 33.60 33.75
N ASN A 1131 49.73 33.52 32.98
CA ASN A 1131 51.08 33.63 33.54
C ASN A 1131 51.33 35.02 34.16
N GLY A 1132 51.69 35.04 35.44
CA GLY A 1132 51.95 36.28 36.18
C GLY A 1132 50.70 36.99 36.71
N LEU A 1133 49.51 36.40 36.58
CA LEU A 1133 48.25 36.92 37.13
C LEU A 1133 47.82 36.14 38.38
N PHE A 1134 47.14 36.84 39.29
CA PHE A 1134 46.44 36.28 40.44
C PHE A 1134 44.94 36.38 40.20
N PHE A 1135 44.21 35.30 40.49
CA PHE A 1135 42.75 35.21 40.32
C PHE A 1135 42.08 35.09 41.69
N GLU A 1136 41.18 36.01 42.03
CA GLU A 1136 40.37 35.93 43.25
C GLU A 1136 39.33 34.82 43.07
N VAL A 1137 39.12 34.00 44.10
CA VAL A 1137 38.08 32.97 44.16
C VAL A 1137 37.32 33.09 45.49
N SER A 1138 36.15 32.47 45.59
CA SER A 1138 35.34 32.51 46.82
C SER A 1138 36.16 32.00 48.01
N GLU A 1139 36.03 32.64 49.17
CA GLU A 1139 36.80 32.31 50.37
C GLU A 1139 36.66 30.83 50.80
N ASP A 1140 35.46 30.27 50.63
CA ASP A 1140 35.13 28.88 50.97
C ASP A 1140 35.75 27.85 50.01
N SER A 1141 36.24 28.30 48.84
CA SER A 1141 36.74 27.40 47.79
C SER A 1141 37.93 26.56 48.26
N LEU A 1142 38.82 27.14 49.05
CA LEU A 1142 40.00 26.43 49.56
C LEU A 1142 39.61 25.32 50.55
N ASP A 1143 38.58 25.56 51.36
CA ASP A 1143 38.10 24.59 52.33
C ASP A 1143 37.32 23.46 51.64
N LEU A 1144 36.56 23.77 50.60
CA LEU A 1144 35.92 22.78 49.73
C LEU A 1144 36.96 21.89 49.00
N ILE A 1145 38.04 22.48 48.48
CA ILE A 1145 39.11 21.72 47.81
C ILE A 1145 39.83 20.81 48.81
N LYS A 1146 40.14 21.31 50.02
CA LYS A 1146 40.77 20.50 51.08
C LYS A 1146 39.84 19.39 51.60
N TYR A 1147 38.55 19.65 51.68
CA TYR A 1147 37.55 18.65 52.07
C TYR A 1147 37.41 17.56 51.01
N ALA A 1148 37.38 17.93 49.73
CA ALA A 1148 37.33 17.01 48.60
C ALA A 1148 38.57 16.09 48.49
N GLN A 1149 39.68 16.44 49.15
CA GLN A 1149 40.89 15.60 49.25
C GLN A 1149 40.90 14.65 50.44
N LYS A 1150 40.03 14.87 51.44
CA LYS A 1150 39.97 14.09 52.69
C LYS A 1150 38.84 13.06 52.70
N THR A 1151 37.99 13.07 51.68
CA THR A 1151 36.88 12.14 51.54
C THR A 1151 37.44 10.78 51.13
N GLU A 1152 37.55 9.86 52.10
CA GLU A 1152 37.52 8.41 51.87
C GLU A 1152 36.12 7.95 51.50
#